data_AF-A0A7W8QIX8-F1
#
_entry.id   AF-A0A7W8QIX8-F1
#
_cell.length_a   1.000
_cell.length_b   1.000
_cell.length_c   1.000
_cell.angle_alpha   90.00
_cell.angle_beta   90.00
_cell.angle_gamma   90.00
#
_symmetry.space_group_name_H-M   'P 1'
#
loop_
_entity.id
_entity.type
_entity.pdbx_description
1 polymer ?
#
loop_
_entity_poly.entity_id
_entity_poly.type
_entity_poly.pdbx_seq_one_letter_code
_entity_poly.pdbx_strand_id
1 'polypeptide(L)'
;MSKRRVVRRLPPWGAGVQAALALGAVAAVGHLAGLHALWGLAAGAVAALCCVLAEAGREGGAVPARIWVQLVRCAAVAAWLGWSWTVPGDLAAVLAARWGLDATGEPLSLAALGVLVAGCQLGAHLGLLTERKTEREPGTGLVLRASSEWEQRIIRVGGSRFTGVQVHVTPWPNGAGKRVRVVLPGGGVTADDLKRLVPGLAADADLPRGCGIDVVDPDGAGRRTVDLQVSTVNRLEATVDYPRAYEPRSILDDIRIGEHGNSDVASAPIREESWLVVGKRGSGKTTLLHVLTAEIGLCSDALVWHIDLNGGSLSQPWVESWVNGKLQRCPIDWAAPEINEAIRMMEAAVRIAKHRKVAYRSLKRRHNVSLLPVSDDLPAIEIILDEGAEALAAAGKGKAARLAELLEEIQRIARDAAVNEVLSTLRGTSDLIPAAMTAQTGVAVCMKVEKEKELAAVFEWGSGVDHRDLRRKGAGFLRGDGGEIRQFQGWNLLPAQIEELAAVIAEQRPELDAASAQAAGDDYAGRFERMAALFADGADVAEVAKGFAGEQGPVSGGPAGSAASWADPGDIGRTATTVRPELEAPSRAAAAPELLVRILAAAEAAGRPRVATTWLVEHLELETSAKALAARLAEWGAPVGRQMIAGREVRGPALRDLKAAVARLSEPPSGSADPGDPPADPDHPPTA
;
A
#
# COMPACT_ATOMS: atom_id res chain seq x y z
N MET A 1 -28.52 20.39 -10.96
CA MET A 1 -28.34 21.37 -12.06
C MET A 1 -27.17 20.93 -12.91
N SER A 2 -27.45 20.42 -14.12
CA SER A 2 -26.45 19.83 -15.03
C SER A 2 -25.75 20.92 -15.86
N LYS A 3 -24.43 21.07 -15.70
CA LYS A 3 -23.60 21.87 -16.61
C LYS A 3 -23.41 21.08 -17.91
N ARG A 4 -24.26 21.36 -18.91
CA ARG A 4 -24.07 20.89 -20.30
C ARG A 4 -22.71 21.39 -20.82
N ARG A 5 -21.77 20.49 -21.08
CA ARG A 5 -20.57 20.80 -21.88
C ARG A 5 -21.01 21.10 -23.31
N VAL A 6 -20.99 22.39 -23.67
CA VAL A 6 -21.10 22.83 -25.06
C VAL A 6 -19.82 22.43 -25.78
N VAL A 7 -19.91 21.46 -26.69
CA VAL A 7 -18.85 21.20 -27.67
C VAL A 7 -18.78 22.43 -28.59
N ARG A 8 -17.89 23.37 -28.30
CA ARG A 8 -17.59 24.50 -29.21
C ARG A 8 -16.80 23.94 -30.39
N ARG A 9 -17.49 23.75 -31.53
CA ARG A 9 -16.83 23.51 -32.82
C ARG A 9 -15.94 24.71 -33.16
N LEU A 10 -14.69 24.45 -33.53
CA LEU A 10 -13.75 25.46 -34.03
C LEU A 10 -14.31 26.16 -35.28
N PRO A 11 -14.12 27.48 -35.43
CA PRO A 11 -14.39 28.14 -36.70
C PRO A 11 -13.32 27.75 -37.75
N PRO A 12 -13.69 27.53 -39.02
CA PRO A 12 -12.79 27.07 -40.10
C PRO A 12 -11.86 28.18 -40.64
N TRP A 13 -11.33 29.05 -39.78
CA TRP A 13 -10.69 30.30 -40.22
C TRP A 13 -9.16 30.23 -40.30
N GLY A 14 -8.52 29.22 -39.70
CA GLY A 14 -7.05 29.12 -39.66
C GLY A 14 -6.38 28.93 -41.02
N ALA A 15 -6.96 28.09 -41.90
CA ALA A 15 -6.39 27.82 -43.22
C ALA A 15 -6.53 29.01 -44.19
N GLY A 16 -7.65 29.74 -44.12
CA GLY A 16 -7.89 30.92 -44.95
C GLY A 16 -6.97 32.10 -44.61
N VAL A 17 -6.64 32.28 -43.33
CA VAL A 17 -5.73 33.34 -42.89
C VAL A 17 -4.29 33.05 -43.33
N GLN A 18 -3.83 31.79 -43.25
CA GLN A 18 -2.47 31.44 -43.71
C GLN A 18 -2.32 31.56 -45.23
N ALA A 19 -3.36 31.20 -46.00
CA ALA A 19 -3.35 31.39 -47.46
C ALA A 19 -3.31 32.87 -47.85
N ALA A 20 -4.07 33.73 -47.15
CA ALA A 20 -4.05 35.17 -47.38
C ALA A 20 -2.68 35.80 -47.07
N LEU A 21 -2.00 35.33 -46.01
CA LEU A 21 -0.66 35.79 -45.64
C LEU A 21 0.41 35.36 -46.66
N ALA A 22 0.37 34.11 -47.12
CA ALA A 22 1.29 33.61 -48.16
C ALA A 22 1.12 34.36 -49.48
N LEU A 23 -0.13 34.66 -49.86
CA LEU A 23 -0.44 35.47 -51.04
C LEU A 23 -0.01 36.92 -50.90
N GLY A 24 -0.20 37.53 -49.73
CA GLY A 24 0.28 38.88 -49.45
C GLY A 24 1.79 38.99 -49.55
N ALA A 25 2.53 38.00 -49.05
CA ALA A 25 3.98 37.96 -49.14
C ALA A 25 4.48 37.78 -50.59
N VAL A 26 3.85 36.88 -51.36
CA VAL A 26 4.21 36.66 -52.78
C VAL A 26 3.88 37.88 -53.63
N ALA A 27 2.76 38.56 -53.37
CA ALA A 27 2.41 39.80 -54.06
C ALA A 27 3.39 40.95 -53.73
N ALA A 28 3.83 41.06 -52.48
CA ALA A 28 4.82 42.06 -52.06
C ALA A 28 6.19 41.83 -52.72
N VAL A 29 6.63 40.56 -52.81
CA VAL A 29 7.88 40.18 -53.50
C VAL A 29 7.76 40.41 -55.02
N GLY A 30 6.60 40.11 -55.62
CA GLY A 30 6.35 40.35 -57.03
C GLY A 30 6.36 41.83 -57.41
N HIS A 31 5.89 42.70 -56.52
CA HIS A 31 5.96 44.15 -56.70
C HIS A 31 7.40 44.68 -56.64
N LEU A 32 8.19 44.23 -55.66
CA LEU A 32 9.61 44.57 -55.53
C LEU A 32 10.44 44.08 -56.73
N ALA A 33 10.01 43.00 -57.39
CA ALA A 33 10.65 42.44 -58.57
C ALA A 33 10.15 43.05 -59.91
N GLY A 34 9.25 44.05 -59.89
CA GLY A 34 8.73 44.71 -61.09
C GLY A 34 7.84 43.83 -61.98
N LEU A 35 7.27 42.75 -61.42
CA LEU A 35 6.46 41.80 -62.18
C LEU A 35 5.07 42.35 -62.49
N HIS A 36 4.59 42.10 -63.71
CA HIS A 36 3.30 42.56 -64.21
C HIS A 36 2.13 42.02 -63.36
N ALA A 37 1.09 42.83 -63.13
CA ALA A 37 -0.05 42.53 -62.23
C ALA A 37 -0.77 41.19 -62.53
N LEU A 38 -0.66 40.68 -63.76
CA LEU A 38 -1.17 39.37 -64.17
C LEU A 38 -0.55 38.21 -63.36
N TRP A 39 0.69 38.33 -62.88
CA TRP A 39 1.35 37.31 -62.06
C TRP A 39 0.81 37.26 -60.63
N GLY A 40 0.33 38.39 -60.09
CA GLY A 40 -0.34 38.42 -58.79
C GLY A 40 -1.70 37.71 -58.81
N LEU A 41 -2.46 37.89 -59.90
CA LEU A 41 -3.69 37.14 -60.15
C LEU A 41 -3.43 35.64 -60.34
N ALA A 42 -2.37 35.28 -61.06
CA ALA A 42 -1.97 33.88 -61.25
C ALA A 42 -1.55 33.22 -59.93
N ALA A 43 -0.77 33.90 -59.09
CA ALA A 43 -0.40 33.41 -57.76
C ALA A 43 -1.65 33.23 -56.86
N GLY A 44 -2.58 34.18 -56.89
CA GLY A 44 -3.89 34.11 -56.23
C GLY A 44 -4.69 32.87 -56.60
N ALA A 45 -4.78 32.58 -57.90
CA ALA A 45 -5.49 31.41 -58.43
C ALA A 45 -4.82 30.09 -58.02
N VAL A 46 -3.48 30.02 -58.07
CA VAL A 46 -2.72 28.83 -57.68
C VAL A 46 -2.86 28.53 -56.18
N ALA A 47 -2.81 29.55 -55.32
CA ALA A 47 -3.00 29.35 -53.88
C ALA A 47 -4.42 28.91 -53.54
N ALA A 48 -5.45 29.47 -54.20
CA ALA A 48 -6.83 29.02 -54.04
C ALA A 48 -6.99 27.53 -54.44
N LEU A 49 -6.36 27.12 -55.54
CA LEU A 49 -6.35 25.72 -55.99
C LEU A 49 -5.65 24.80 -54.99
N CYS A 50 -4.48 25.19 -54.47
CA CYS A 50 -3.75 24.41 -53.47
C CYS A 50 -4.54 24.25 -52.15
N CYS A 51 -5.25 25.29 -51.71
CA CYS A 51 -6.11 25.19 -50.53
C CYS A 51 -7.30 24.24 -50.73
N VAL A 52 -7.93 24.26 -51.91
CA VAL A 52 -9.03 23.35 -52.23
C VAL A 52 -8.54 21.89 -52.27
N LEU A 53 -7.35 21.64 -52.83
CA LEU A 53 -6.74 20.31 -52.88
C LEU A 53 -6.29 19.80 -51.50
N ALA A 54 -5.75 20.68 -50.65
CA ALA A 54 -5.34 20.31 -49.30
C ALA A 54 -6.53 19.96 -48.39
N GLU A 55 -7.68 20.62 -48.58
CA GLU A 55 -8.91 20.33 -47.84
C GLU A 55 -9.59 19.05 -48.34
N ALA A 56 -9.57 18.81 -49.66
CA ALA A 56 -10.11 17.59 -50.27
C ALA A 56 -9.35 16.31 -49.83
N GLY A 57 -8.08 16.43 -49.45
CA GLY A 57 -7.25 15.31 -49.00
C GLY A 57 -7.41 14.93 -47.51
N ARG A 58 -8.07 15.75 -46.68
CA ARG A 58 -8.06 15.54 -45.22
C ARG A 58 -9.27 14.81 -44.64
N GLU A 59 -10.43 14.77 -45.30
CA GLU A 59 -11.60 14.02 -44.82
C GLU A 59 -12.47 13.54 -46.01
N GLY A 60 -12.89 12.27 -46.00
CA GLY A 60 -13.69 11.64 -47.06
C GLY A 60 -15.12 12.17 -47.19
N GLY A 61 -15.26 13.42 -47.64
CA GLY A 61 -16.55 14.04 -47.95
C GLY A 61 -16.46 15.56 -48.07
N ALA A 62 -16.22 16.07 -49.27
CA ALA A 62 -16.25 17.50 -49.54
C ALA A 62 -17.69 18.05 -49.41
N VAL A 63 -17.95 18.88 -48.39
CA VAL A 63 -19.22 19.61 -48.28
C VAL A 63 -19.16 20.84 -49.20
N PRO A 64 -19.99 20.95 -50.25
CA PRO A 64 -19.89 22.01 -51.27
C PRO A 64 -19.91 23.43 -50.71
N ALA A 65 -20.62 23.64 -49.59
CA ALA A 65 -20.72 24.94 -48.92
C ALA A 65 -19.37 25.46 -48.39
N ARG A 66 -18.44 24.58 -47.99
CA ARG A 66 -17.12 24.99 -47.46
C ARG A 66 -16.19 25.49 -48.56
N ILE A 67 -16.23 24.85 -49.73
CA ILE A 67 -15.48 25.25 -50.92
C ILE A 67 -15.96 26.62 -51.39
N TRP A 68 -17.29 26.84 -51.41
CA TRP A 68 -17.88 28.13 -51.78
C TRP A 68 -17.45 29.28 -50.87
N VAL A 69 -17.49 29.09 -49.55
CA VAL A 69 -17.05 30.12 -48.58
C VAL A 69 -15.57 30.48 -48.80
N GLN A 70 -14.73 29.50 -49.13
CA GLN A 70 -13.30 29.74 -49.35
C GLN A 70 -13.04 30.47 -50.67
N LEU A 71 -13.76 30.14 -51.74
CA LEU A 71 -13.69 30.86 -53.01
C LEU A 71 -14.13 32.33 -52.87
N VAL A 72 -15.22 32.58 -52.14
CA VAL A 72 -15.69 33.95 -51.87
C VAL A 72 -14.65 34.76 -51.09
N ARG A 73 -13.95 34.14 -50.14
CA ARG A 73 -12.89 34.80 -49.37
C ARG A 73 -11.68 35.14 -50.23
N CYS A 74 -11.21 34.21 -51.07
CA CYS A 74 -10.12 34.47 -52.01
C CYS A 74 -10.49 35.57 -53.00
N ALA A 75 -11.74 35.59 -53.48
CA ALA A 75 -12.24 36.65 -54.35
C ALA A 75 -12.32 38.02 -53.64
N ALA A 76 -12.75 38.06 -52.37
CA ALA A 76 -12.80 39.30 -51.59
C ALA A 76 -11.40 39.89 -51.32
N VAL A 77 -10.42 39.04 -51.02
CA VAL A 77 -9.01 39.47 -50.83
C VAL A 77 -8.42 39.94 -52.16
N ALA A 78 -8.67 39.24 -53.26
CA ALA A 78 -8.23 39.65 -54.59
C ALA A 78 -8.88 40.98 -55.02
N ALA A 79 -10.16 41.18 -54.73
CA ALA A 79 -10.87 42.43 -54.99
C ALA A 79 -10.33 43.58 -54.14
N TRP A 80 -9.99 43.33 -52.86
CA TRP A 80 -9.40 44.33 -51.98
C TRP A 80 -8.00 44.75 -52.42
N LEU A 81 -7.15 43.78 -52.80
CA LEU A 81 -5.81 44.04 -53.32
C LEU A 81 -5.86 44.77 -54.67
N GLY A 82 -6.78 44.38 -55.57
CA GLY A 82 -7.02 45.08 -56.83
C GLY A 82 -7.54 46.52 -56.62
N TRP A 83 -8.43 46.72 -55.64
CA TRP A 83 -8.89 48.05 -55.26
C TRP A 83 -7.76 48.91 -54.70
N SER A 84 -6.94 48.37 -53.79
CA SER A 84 -5.82 49.12 -53.20
C SER A 84 -4.77 49.58 -54.22
N TRP A 85 -4.70 48.93 -55.38
CA TRP A 85 -3.80 49.31 -56.48
C TRP A 85 -4.40 50.36 -57.43
N THR A 86 -5.73 50.51 -57.44
CA THR A 86 -6.45 51.40 -58.36
C THR A 86 -6.92 52.71 -57.72
N VAL A 87 -6.72 52.88 -56.41
CA VAL A 87 -7.00 54.14 -55.70
C VAL A 87 -5.91 55.17 -56.05
N PRO A 88 -6.26 56.33 -56.63
CA PRO A 88 -5.31 57.42 -56.85
C PRO A 88 -4.68 57.85 -55.53
N GLY A 89 -3.36 58.07 -55.51
CA GLY A 89 -2.58 58.32 -54.29
C GLY A 89 -3.14 59.43 -53.39
N ASP A 90 -3.79 60.43 -53.97
CA ASP A 90 -4.41 61.55 -53.25
C ASP A 90 -5.58 61.11 -52.35
N LEU A 91 -6.37 60.10 -52.76
CA LEU A 91 -7.51 59.61 -51.97
C LEU A 91 -7.05 58.73 -50.80
N ALA A 92 -5.97 57.96 -51.00
CA ALA A 92 -5.35 57.15 -49.96
C ALA A 92 -4.72 58.03 -48.87
N ALA A 93 -4.10 59.15 -49.25
CA ALA A 93 -3.54 60.13 -48.32
C ALA A 93 -4.62 60.83 -47.48
N VAL A 94 -5.77 61.19 -48.07
CA VAL A 94 -6.91 61.80 -47.35
C VAL A 94 -7.52 60.86 -46.31
N LEU A 95 -7.63 59.56 -46.62
CA LEU A 95 -8.15 58.57 -45.69
C LEU A 95 -7.19 58.27 -44.54
N ALA A 96 -5.87 58.23 -44.81
CA ALA A 96 -4.85 58.05 -43.78
C ALA A 96 -4.79 59.24 -42.80
N ALA A 97 -4.88 60.47 -43.31
CA ALA A 97 -4.89 61.68 -42.50
C ALA A 97 -6.11 61.76 -41.55
N ARG A 98 -7.27 61.30 -42.01
CA ARG A 98 -8.50 61.28 -41.19
C ARG A 98 -8.41 60.36 -39.97
N TRP A 99 -7.49 59.41 -39.99
CA TRP A 99 -7.28 58.44 -38.89
C TRP A 99 -6.01 58.78 -38.08
N GLY A 100 -5.43 59.98 -38.27
CA GLY A 100 -4.32 60.49 -37.46
C GLY A 100 -2.97 59.85 -37.77
N LEU A 101 -2.79 59.30 -38.98
CA LEU A 101 -1.53 58.70 -39.43
C LEU A 101 -0.83 59.64 -40.39
N ASP A 102 0.40 60.06 -40.06
CA ASP A 102 1.26 60.88 -40.91
C ASP A 102 1.69 60.10 -42.16
N ALA A 103 0.92 60.25 -43.23
CA ALA A 103 1.20 59.68 -44.53
C ALA A 103 2.29 60.51 -45.24
N THR A 104 3.56 60.21 -44.96
CA THR A 104 4.65 60.58 -45.87
C THR A 104 4.52 59.75 -47.15
N GLY A 105 3.60 60.14 -48.03
CA GLY A 105 3.62 59.96 -49.50
C GLY A 105 3.88 58.58 -50.12
N GLU A 106 4.10 57.51 -49.37
CA GLU A 106 4.45 56.21 -49.91
C GLU A 106 3.34 55.17 -49.64
N PRO A 107 2.87 54.45 -50.68
CA PRO A 107 1.79 53.46 -50.59
C PRO A 107 2.10 52.26 -49.68
N LEU A 108 3.32 52.19 -49.12
CA LEU A 108 3.76 51.20 -48.15
C LEU A 108 3.06 51.32 -46.77
N SER A 109 2.57 52.50 -46.39
CA SER A 109 2.06 52.73 -45.01
C SER A 109 0.72 52.05 -44.70
N LEU A 110 -0.20 51.98 -45.66
CA LEU A 110 -1.51 51.32 -45.49
C LEU A 110 -1.44 49.79 -45.61
N ALA A 111 -0.57 49.27 -46.50
CA ALA A 111 -0.30 47.83 -46.60
C ALA A 111 0.43 47.31 -45.34
N ALA A 112 1.39 48.07 -44.80
CA ALA A 112 2.09 47.74 -43.57
C ALA A 112 1.15 47.72 -42.36
N LEU A 113 0.19 48.64 -42.25
CA LEU A 113 -0.81 48.65 -41.18
C LEU A 113 -1.74 47.42 -41.23
N GLY A 114 -2.15 47.00 -42.43
CA GLY A 114 -2.92 45.77 -42.62
C GLY A 114 -2.16 44.51 -42.17
N VAL A 115 -0.85 44.47 -42.43
CA VAL A 115 0.04 43.39 -41.98
C VAL A 115 0.23 43.41 -40.46
N LEU A 116 0.34 44.59 -39.84
CA LEU A 116 0.55 44.74 -38.40
C LEU A 116 -0.69 44.36 -37.58
N VAL A 117 -1.88 44.79 -38.02
CA VAL A 117 -3.15 44.42 -37.36
C VAL A 117 -3.43 42.92 -37.51
N ALA A 118 -3.11 42.33 -38.66
CA ALA A 118 -3.18 40.88 -38.85
C ALA A 118 -2.14 40.14 -37.99
N GLY A 119 -0.93 40.69 -37.83
CA GLY A 119 0.14 40.15 -36.98
C GLY A 119 -0.22 40.17 -35.49
N CYS A 120 -0.85 41.23 -34.98
CA CYS A 120 -1.29 41.31 -33.59
C CYS A 120 -2.45 40.33 -33.29
N GLN A 121 -3.39 40.15 -34.22
CA GLN A 121 -4.44 39.12 -34.06
C GLN A 121 -3.86 37.70 -34.18
N LEU A 122 -2.81 37.51 -34.97
CA LEU A 122 -2.07 36.26 -35.05
C LEU A 122 -1.28 35.98 -33.76
N GLY A 123 -0.70 36.99 -33.10
CA GLY A 123 -0.03 36.84 -31.80
C GLY A 123 -0.99 36.40 -30.68
N ALA A 124 -2.18 36.98 -30.64
CA ALA A 124 -3.24 36.58 -29.69
C ALA A 124 -3.79 35.17 -29.98
N HIS A 125 -3.90 34.78 -31.25
CA HIS A 125 -4.32 33.43 -31.65
C HIS A 125 -3.22 32.37 -31.53
N LEU A 126 -1.97 32.74 -31.76
CA LEU A 126 -0.81 31.88 -31.55
C LEU A 126 -0.57 31.66 -30.06
N GLY A 127 -0.75 32.67 -29.19
CA GLY A 127 -0.73 32.52 -27.73
C GLY A 127 -1.65 31.40 -27.23
N LEU A 128 -2.89 31.37 -27.75
CA LEU A 128 -3.89 30.31 -27.47
C LEU A 128 -3.56 28.96 -28.14
N LEU A 129 -2.71 28.94 -29.16
CA LEU A 129 -2.22 27.71 -29.81
C LEU A 129 -0.93 27.20 -29.18
N THR A 130 -0.09 28.05 -28.58
CA THR A 130 1.08 27.69 -27.78
C THR A 130 0.68 27.17 -26.42
N GLU A 131 -0.33 27.75 -25.76
CA GLU A 131 -0.93 27.14 -24.56
C GLU A 131 -1.56 25.78 -24.85
N ARG A 132 -1.94 25.49 -26.11
CA ARG A 132 -2.45 24.18 -26.55
C ARG A 132 -1.42 23.26 -27.21
N LYS A 133 -0.21 23.74 -27.53
CA LYS A 133 0.86 22.90 -28.10
C LYS A 133 1.69 22.22 -27.03
N THR A 134 1.55 22.64 -25.78
CA THR A 134 2.01 21.89 -24.60
C THR A 134 1.04 20.77 -24.19
N GLU A 135 -0.15 20.65 -24.82
CA GLU A 135 -1.14 19.58 -24.59
C GLU A 135 -1.62 18.89 -25.89
N ARG A 136 -0.76 18.78 -26.91
CA ARG A 136 -1.06 17.90 -28.04
C ARG A 136 -0.48 16.52 -27.75
N GLU A 137 -1.28 15.70 -27.07
CA GLU A 137 -0.96 14.29 -26.79
C GLU A 137 -0.48 13.57 -28.07
N PRO A 138 0.71 12.97 -28.06
CA PRO A 138 1.16 12.04 -29.11
C PRO A 138 0.29 10.76 -29.25
N GLY A 139 -0.84 10.66 -28.54
CA GLY A 139 -1.57 9.41 -28.29
C GLY A 139 -2.86 9.17 -29.09
N THR A 140 -3.52 10.17 -29.71
CA THR A 140 -4.90 9.96 -30.22
C THR A 140 -5.01 8.88 -31.30
N GLY A 141 -4.04 8.79 -32.22
CA GLY A 141 -4.02 7.75 -33.25
C GLY A 141 -3.69 6.35 -32.70
N LEU A 142 -2.82 6.28 -31.69
CA LEU A 142 -2.46 5.05 -30.97
C LEU A 142 -3.63 4.55 -30.11
N VAL A 143 -4.34 5.45 -29.44
CA VAL A 143 -5.53 5.17 -28.62
C VAL A 143 -6.68 4.64 -29.47
N LEU A 144 -6.94 5.23 -30.64
CA LEU A 144 -7.99 4.74 -31.55
C LEU A 144 -7.67 3.35 -32.10
N ARG A 145 -6.41 3.10 -32.48
CA ARG A 145 -5.97 1.76 -32.92
C ARG A 145 -6.07 0.73 -31.81
N ALA A 146 -5.59 1.07 -30.61
CA ALA A 146 -5.68 0.20 -29.44
C ALA A 146 -7.15 -0.09 -29.07
N SER A 147 -8.02 0.90 -29.17
CA SER A 147 -9.45 0.73 -28.90
C SER A 147 -10.12 -0.22 -29.89
N SER A 148 -9.83 -0.07 -31.19
CA SER A 148 -10.34 -0.99 -32.22
C SER A 148 -9.78 -2.41 -32.07
N GLU A 149 -8.50 -2.55 -31.71
CA GLU A 149 -7.88 -3.84 -31.43
C GLU A 149 -8.59 -4.57 -30.26
N TRP A 150 -8.88 -3.85 -29.17
CA TRP A 150 -9.59 -4.43 -28.04
C TRP A 150 -11.06 -4.77 -28.35
N GLU A 151 -11.76 -3.95 -29.14
CA GLU A 151 -13.09 -4.29 -29.64
C GLU A 151 -13.07 -5.61 -30.42
N GLN A 152 -12.13 -5.76 -31.35
CA GLN A 152 -11.96 -6.99 -32.12
C GLN A 152 -11.55 -8.19 -31.24
N ARG A 153 -10.71 -7.97 -30.24
CA ARG A 153 -10.31 -9.01 -29.27
C ARG A 153 -11.52 -9.51 -28.48
N ILE A 154 -12.36 -8.62 -27.96
CA ILE A 154 -13.58 -9.00 -27.23
C ILE A 154 -14.53 -9.79 -28.14
N ILE A 155 -14.71 -9.38 -29.39
CA ILE A 155 -15.55 -10.11 -30.35
C ILE A 155 -14.94 -11.48 -30.71
N ARG A 156 -13.61 -11.55 -30.89
CA ARG A 156 -12.91 -12.80 -31.25
C ARG A 156 -12.98 -13.85 -30.13
N VAL A 157 -12.80 -13.44 -28.87
CA VAL A 157 -12.84 -14.34 -27.71
C VAL A 157 -14.27 -14.61 -27.25
N GLY A 158 -15.13 -13.58 -27.27
CA GLY A 158 -16.49 -13.64 -26.76
C GLY A 158 -17.56 -14.10 -27.76
N GLY A 159 -17.22 -14.13 -29.05
CA GLY A 159 -18.12 -14.48 -30.15
C GLY A 159 -19.10 -13.36 -30.54
N SER A 160 -20.04 -13.72 -31.42
CA SER A 160 -21.00 -12.78 -32.04
C SER A 160 -21.90 -12.04 -31.04
N ARG A 161 -22.06 -12.54 -29.82
CA ARG A 161 -22.84 -11.86 -28.76
C ARG A 161 -22.25 -10.52 -28.32
N PHE A 162 -20.95 -10.29 -28.52
CA PHE A 162 -20.29 -9.02 -28.21
C PHE A 162 -20.22 -8.06 -29.41
N THR A 163 -20.88 -8.39 -30.52
CA THR A 163 -20.91 -7.50 -31.69
C THR A 163 -21.54 -6.16 -31.33
N GLY A 164 -20.87 -5.06 -31.66
CA GLY A 164 -21.31 -3.69 -31.32
C GLY A 164 -20.88 -3.21 -29.93
N VAL A 165 -19.93 -3.91 -29.29
CA VAL A 165 -19.24 -3.40 -28.10
C VAL A 165 -18.44 -2.15 -28.46
N GLN A 166 -18.49 -1.11 -27.62
CA GLN A 166 -17.65 0.08 -27.81
C GLN A 166 -16.53 0.07 -26.79
N VAL A 167 -15.30 0.35 -27.23
CA VAL A 167 -14.13 0.31 -26.37
C VAL A 167 -13.39 1.64 -26.41
N HIS A 168 -12.90 2.08 -25.26
CA HIS A 168 -11.96 3.18 -25.14
C HIS A 168 -10.77 2.77 -24.28
N VAL A 169 -9.57 2.87 -24.83
CA VAL A 169 -8.32 2.51 -24.13
C VAL A 169 -7.62 3.76 -23.62
N THR A 170 -7.30 3.78 -22.33
CA THR A 170 -6.49 4.82 -21.71
C THR A 170 -5.27 4.18 -21.06
N PRO A 171 -4.03 4.49 -21.48
CA PRO A 171 -2.84 4.01 -20.78
C PRO A 171 -2.81 4.57 -19.36
N TRP A 172 -2.27 3.80 -18.41
CA TRP A 172 -2.08 4.32 -17.05
C TRP A 172 -0.90 5.29 -16.99
N PRO A 173 -0.97 6.36 -16.16
CA PRO A 173 0.12 7.32 -16.03
C PRO A 173 1.45 6.71 -15.59
N ASN A 174 1.40 5.60 -14.83
CA ASN A 174 2.56 4.88 -14.32
C ASN A 174 3.22 3.93 -15.34
N GLY A 175 2.63 3.76 -16.53
CA GLY A 175 3.13 2.85 -17.57
C GLY A 175 3.02 1.36 -17.27
N ALA A 176 2.38 0.96 -16.17
CA ALA A 176 2.27 -0.45 -15.76
C ALA A 176 1.14 -1.21 -16.48
N GLY A 177 0.35 -0.52 -17.30
CA GLY A 177 -0.78 -1.11 -18.00
C GLY A 177 -1.71 -0.08 -18.62
N LYS A 178 -2.96 -0.49 -18.84
CA LYS A 178 -3.99 0.30 -19.50
C LYS A 178 -5.38 -0.02 -18.97
N ARG A 179 -6.23 1.00 -18.90
CA ARG A 179 -7.66 0.87 -18.63
C ARG A 179 -8.38 0.75 -19.96
N VAL A 180 -9.17 -0.30 -20.12
CA VAL A 180 -9.99 -0.54 -21.30
C VAL A 180 -11.44 -0.42 -20.87
N ARG A 181 -12.04 0.75 -21.12
CA ARG A 181 -13.45 1.00 -20.83
C ARG A 181 -14.31 0.38 -21.91
N VAL A 182 -15.21 -0.51 -21.51
CA VAL A 182 -16.06 -1.32 -22.38
C VAL A 182 -17.51 -0.92 -22.16
N VAL A 183 -18.20 -0.53 -23.23
CA VAL A 183 -19.65 -0.37 -23.25
C VAL A 183 -20.26 -1.59 -23.94
N LEU A 184 -20.88 -2.44 -23.13
CA LEU A 184 -21.54 -3.68 -23.55
C LEU A 184 -22.71 -3.39 -24.52
N PRO A 185 -22.92 -4.24 -25.53
CA PRO A 185 -24.03 -4.09 -26.47
C PRO A 185 -25.39 -4.25 -25.78
N GLY A 186 -26.45 -3.81 -26.45
CA GLY A 186 -27.81 -4.12 -26.02
C GLY A 186 -28.12 -5.61 -26.24
N GLY A 187 -29.10 -6.16 -25.53
CA GLY A 187 -29.56 -7.54 -25.76
C GLY A 187 -29.19 -8.58 -24.68
N GLY A 188 -28.86 -8.13 -23.46
CA GLY A 188 -28.74 -9.02 -22.29
C GLY A 188 -27.32 -9.48 -21.96
N VAL A 189 -26.30 -8.99 -22.65
CA VAL A 189 -24.89 -9.21 -22.27
C VAL A 189 -24.57 -8.47 -20.97
N THR A 190 -23.97 -9.18 -20.02
CA THR A 190 -23.71 -8.68 -18.67
C THR A 190 -22.21 -8.51 -18.39
N ALA A 191 -21.87 -7.83 -17.30
CA ALA A 191 -20.49 -7.77 -16.80
C ALA A 191 -19.95 -9.16 -16.47
N ASP A 192 -20.80 -10.06 -15.96
CA ASP A 192 -20.42 -11.45 -15.65
C ASP A 192 -20.05 -12.24 -16.91
N ASP A 193 -20.73 -11.98 -18.03
CA ASP A 193 -20.36 -12.57 -19.31
C ASP A 193 -18.96 -12.16 -19.74
N LEU A 194 -18.56 -10.92 -19.45
CA LEU A 194 -17.22 -10.40 -19.72
C LEU A 194 -16.20 -10.97 -18.74
N LYS A 195 -16.53 -11.08 -17.44
CA LYS A 195 -15.70 -11.72 -16.41
C LYS A 195 -15.32 -13.16 -16.80
N ARG A 196 -16.25 -13.92 -17.38
CA ARG A 196 -15.97 -15.30 -17.88
C ARG A 196 -14.96 -15.35 -19.03
N LEU A 197 -14.77 -14.27 -19.78
CA LEU A 197 -13.85 -14.24 -20.92
C LEU A 197 -12.43 -13.82 -20.54
N VAL A 198 -12.23 -13.28 -19.33
CA VAL A 198 -10.94 -12.74 -18.87
C VAL A 198 -9.75 -13.65 -19.16
N PRO A 199 -9.77 -14.97 -18.88
CA PRO A 199 -8.64 -15.84 -19.18
C PRO A 199 -8.31 -15.90 -20.68
N GLY A 200 -9.33 -15.95 -21.54
CA GLY A 200 -9.15 -15.95 -22.99
C GLY A 200 -8.69 -14.60 -23.53
N LEU A 201 -9.18 -13.50 -22.94
CA LEU A 201 -8.74 -12.15 -23.30
C LEU A 201 -7.29 -11.90 -22.91
N ALA A 202 -6.85 -12.39 -21.74
CA ALA A 202 -5.47 -12.28 -21.29
C ALA A 202 -4.53 -13.10 -22.20
N ALA A 203 -4.94 -14.31 -22.59
CA ALA A 203 -4.17 -15.16 -23.50
C ALA A 203 -4.08 -14.56 -24.91
N ASP A 204 -5.18 -14.02 -25.45
CA ASP A 204 -5.19 -13.37 -26.77
C ASP A 204 -4.42 -12.04 -26.79
N ALA A 205 -4.39 -11.33 -25.66
CA ALA A 205 -3.57 -10.14 -25.49
C ALA A 205 -2.08 -10.44 -25.24
N ASP A 206 -1.68 -11.72 -25.21
CA ASP A 206 -0.32 -12.20 -24.92
C ASP A 206 0.29 -11.52 -23.68
N LEU A 207 -0.51 -11.40 -22.61
CA LEU A 207 -0.04 -10.75 -21.40
C LEU A 207 1.08 -11.57 -20.75
N PRO A 208 2.14 -10.92 -20.22
CA PRO A 208 3.19 -11.62 -19.49
C PRO A 208 2.61 -12.45 -18.35
N ARG A 209 3.24 -13.57 -18.03
CA ARG A 209 2.78 -14.45 -16.94
C ARG A 209 2.65 -13.66 -15.63
N GLY A 210 1.51 -13.81 -14.97
CA GLY A 210 1.15 -13.10 -13.73
C GLY A 210 0.61 -11.68 -13.93
N CYS A 211 0.53 -11.18 -15.17
CA CYS A 211 -0.31 -10.04 -15.52
C CYS A 211 -1.74 -10.51 -15.80
N GLY A 212 -2.72 -9.83 -15.19
CA GLY A 212 -4.14 -10.14 -15.31
C GLY A 212 -4.97 -9.01 -15.91
N ILE A 213 -6.27 -9.32 -16.08
CA ILE A 213 -7.29 -8.34 -16.43
C ILE A 213 -8.32 -8.35 -15.29
N ASP A 214 -8.38 -7.27 -14.52
CA ASP A 214 -9.41 -7.12 -13.49
C ASP A 214 -10.63 -6.41 -14.09
N VAL A 215 -11.82 -6.90 -13.76
CA VAL A 215 -13.08 -6.35 -14.26
C VAL A 215 -13.72 -5.52 -13.15
N VAL A 216 -13.75 -4.21 -13.33
CA VAL A 216 -14.23 -3.27 -12.31
C VAL A 216 -15.43 -2.51 -12.84
N ASP A 217 -16.47 -2.40 -12.01
CA ASP A 217 -17.63 -1.56 -12.32
C ASP A 217 -17.29 -0.09 -12.01
N PRO A 218 -17.33 0.82 -13.00
CA PRO A 218 -16.98 2.21 -12.77
C PRO A 218 -18.08 2.94 -11.98
N ASP A 219 -17.68 3.67 -10.94
CA ASP A 219 -18.58 4.44 -10.09
C ASP A 219 -19.50 5.36 -10.88
N GLY A 220 -20.81 5.29 -10.59
CA GLY A 220 -21.83 6.13 -11.21
C GLY A 220 -22.09 5.83 -12.70
N ALA A 221 -21.50 4.78 -13.27
CA ALA A 221 -21.79 4.35 -14.63
C ALA A 221 -23.02 3.43 -14.69
N GLY A 222 -23.70 3.38 -15.85
CA GLY A 222 -24.79 2.42 -16.05
C GLY A 222 -24.24 1.00 -16.17
N ARG A 223 -25.04 -0.03 -15.82
CA ARG A 223 -24.71 -1.48 -15.84
C ARG A 223 -24.14 -2.04 -17.15
N ARG A 224 -24.15 -1.25 -18.22
CA ARG A 224 -23.56 -1.59 -19.52
C ARG A 224 -22.11 -1.12 -19.66
N THR A 225 -21.59 -0.35 -18.72
CA THR A 225 -20.21 0.18 -18.75
C THR A 225 -19.40 -0.57 -17.72
N VAL A 226 -18.26 -1.11 -18.15
CA VAL A 226 -17.35 -1.89 -17.33
C VAL A 226 -15.92 -1.48 -17.68
N ASP A 227 -15.05 -1.33 -16.68
CA ASP A 227 -13.63 -1.03 -16.91
C ASP A 227 -12.80 -2.32 -16.75
N LEU A 228 -12.08 -2.70 -17.80
CA LEU A 228 -11.06 -3.74 -17.73
C LEU A 228 -9.72 -3.09 -17.37
N GLN A 229 -9.16 -3.45 -16.23
CA GLN A 229 -7.84 -3.02 -15.80
C GLN A 229 -6.80 -4.03 -16.27
N VAL A 230 -6.12 -3.72 -17.37
CA VAL A 230 -5.18 -4.62 -18.02
C VAL A 230 -3.77 -4.28 -17.55
N SER A 231 -3.20 -5.18 -16.75
CA SER A 231 -1.81 -5.06 -16.31
C SER A 231 -0.87 -5.54 -17.43
N THR A 232 0.18 -4.79 -17.72
CA THR A 232 1.26 -5.21 -18.65
C THR A 232 2.59 -5.38 -17.95
N VAL A 233 2.70 -4.89 -16.71
CA VAL A 233 3.84 -5.11 -15.82
C VAL A 233 3.35 -5.86 -14.59
N ASN A 234 4.02 -6.95 -14.24
CA ASN A 234 3.64 -7.74 -13.07
C ASN A 234 4.19 -7.08 -11.79
N ARG A 235 3.48 -6.08 -11.28
CA ARG A 235 3.82 -5.44 -10.00
C ARG A 235 3.69 -6.39 -8.81
N LEU A 236 2.82 -7.39 -8.93
CA LEU A 236 2.58 -8.41 -7.91
C LEU A 236 3.76 -9.39 -7.72
N GLU A 237 4.68 -9.45 -8.69
CA GLU A 237 5.94 -10.20 -8.59
C GLU A 237 7.15 -9.33 -8.21
N ALA A 238 6.98 -8.01 -8.15
CA ALA A 238 8.07 -7.10 -7.79
C ALA A 238 8.26 -6.97 -6.27
N THR A 239 9.44 -6.55 -5.83
CA THR A 239 9.59 -5.97 -4.50
C THR A 239 9.23 -4.50 -4.65
N VAL A 240 8.22 -4.05 -3.94
CA VAL A 240 7.81 -2.64 -3.95
C VAL A 240 8.29 -2.04 -2.63
N ASP A 241 9.26 -1.14 -2.69
CA ASP A 241 9.79 -0.51 -1.48
C ASP A 241 8.80 0.51 -0.91
N TYR A 242 8.85 0.71 0.40
CA TYR A 242 8.05 1.74 1.06
C TYR A 242 8.45 3.14 0.56
N PRO A 243 7.48 4.01 0.18
CA PRO A 243 7.77 5.35 -0.31
C PRO A 243 8.56 6.19 0.71
N ARG A 244 9.58 6.93 0.26
CA ARG A 244 10.38 7.84 1.11
C ARG A 244 9.78 9.24 1.29
N ALA A 245 8.53 9.45 0.89
CA ALA A 245 7.81 10.71 1.10
C ALA A 245 7.03 10.63 2.42
N TYR A 246 7.60 11.17 3.49
CA TYR A 246 7.07 11.13 4.86
C TYR A 246 6.23 12.37 5.18
N GLU A 247 5.24 12.65 4.35
CA GLU A 247 4.33 13.78 4.56
C GLU A 247 3.30 13.44 5.66
N PRO A 248 2.96 14.41 6.55
CA PRO A 248 1.88 14.26 7.50
C PRO A 248 0.55 13.95 6.81
N ARG A 249 -0.26 13.09 7.41
CA ARG A 249 -1.59 12.70 6.91
C ARG A 249 -2.65 12.78 8.00
N SER A 250 -3.88 12.42 7.66
CA SER A 250 -4.96 12.23 8.62
C SER A 250 -5.39 10.76 8.64
N ILE A 251 -5.81 10.28 9.82
CA ILE A 251 -6.44 8.96 10.00
C ILE A 251 -7.80 8.86 9.30
N LEU A 252 -8.36 10.00 8.87
CA LEU A 252 -9.57 10.10 8.05
C LEU A 252 -9.32 9.72 6.59
N ASP A 253 -8.06 9.75 6.14
CA ASP A 253 -7.66 9.23 4.84
C ASP A 253 -7.45 7.71 4.91
N ASP A 254 -7.52 7.04 3.76
CA ASP A 254 -7.22 5.60 3.71
C ASP A 254 -5.75 5.33 4.07
N ILE A 255 -5.54 4.31 4.90
CA ILE A 255 -4.21 3.79 5.22
C ILE A 255 -3.69 2.95 4.07
N ARG A 256 -2.47 3.28 3.62
CA ARG A 256 -1.89 2.73 2.40
C ARG A 256 -0.92 1.61 2.75
N ILE A 257 -1.06 0.45 2.13
CA ILE A 257 -0.32 -0.75 2.54
C ILE A 257 0.57 -1.33 1.44
N GLY A 258 0.45 -0.84 0.22
CA GLY A 258 1.14 -1.40 -0.93
C GLY A 258 0.57 -0.91 -2.24
N GLU A 259 0.68 -1.77 -3.26
CA GLU A 259 0.17 -1.49 -4.60
C GLU A 259 -0.63 -2.66 -5.14
N HIS A 260 -1.71 -2.36 -5.86
CA HIS A 260 -2.43 -3.32 -6.67
C HIS A 260 -1.63 -3.69 -7.93
N GLY A 261 -2.08 -4.72 -8.66
CA GLY A 261 -1.41 -5.13 -9.92
C GLY A 261 -1.31 -4.01 -10.96
N ASN A 262 -2.20 -3.03 -10.87
CA ASN A 262 -2.21 -1.85 -11.71
C ASN A 262 -1.28 -0.70 -11.24
N SER A 263 -0.55 -0.90 -10.14
CA SER A 263 0.22 0.12 -9.40
C SER A 263 -0.60 1.27 -8.80
N ASP A 264 -1.93 1.15 -8.75
CA ASP A 264 -2.71 2.00 -7.85
C ASP A 264 -2.35 1.61 -6.42
N VAL A 265 -2.36 2.60 -5.53
CA VAL A 265 -2.11 2.37 -4.11
C VAL A 265 -3.19 1.43 -3.56
N ALA A 266 -2.76 0.37 -2.89
CA ALA A 266 -3.65 -0.47 -2.10
C ALA A 266 -3.86 0.21 -0.74
N SER A 267 -5.10 0.61 -0.47
CA SER A 267 -5.46 1.33 0.76
C SER A 267 -6.85 0.97 1.24
N ALA A 268 -7.12 1.20 2.51
CA ALA A 268 -8.45 1.05 3.10
C ALA A 268 -8.61 1.98 4.32
N PRO A 269 -9.86 2.32 4.70
CA PRO A 269 -10.12 3.16 5.87
C PRO A 269 -9.81 2.39 7.16
N ILE A 270 -9.34 3.10 8.20
CA ILE A 270 -9.10 2.52 9.53
C ILE A 270 -9.91 3.20 10.63
N ARG A 271 -10.20 4.50 10.51
CA ARG A 271 -10.91 5.29 11.53
C ARG A 271 -12.22 4.66 11.98
N GLU A 272 -12.94 3.99 11.09
CA GLU A 272 -14.26 3.44 11.38
C GLU A 272 -14.30 1.92 11.44
N GLU A 273 -13.25 1.26 10.95
CA GLU A 273 -13.25 -0.16 10.65
C GLU A 273 -12.06 -0.83 11.33
N SER A 274 -12.34 -1.87 12.12
CA SER A 274 -11.27 -2.72 12.64
C SER A 274 -10.67 -3.55 11.50
N TRP A 275 -9.37 -3.82 11.60
CA TRP A 275 -8.64 -4.58 10.59
C TRP A 275 -8.31 -5.99 11.06
N LEU A 276 -8.47 -6.96 10.17
CA LEU A 276 -8.01 -8.34 10.39
C LEU A 276 -6.93 -8.68 9.38
N VAL A 277 -5.73 -8.97 9.87
CA VAL A 277 -4.56 -9.34 9.05
C VAL A 277 -4.19 -10.79 9.31
N VAL A 278 -4.35 -11.62 8.29
CA VAL A 278 -4.06 -13.06 8.35
C VAL A 278 -2.89 -13.41 7.44
N GLY A 279 -1.95 -14.22 7.92
CA GLY A 279 -0.90 -14.75 7.07
C GLY A 279 0.05 -15.67 7.80
N LYS A 280 0.55 -16.70 7.12
CA LYS A 280 1.51 -17.63 7.71
C LYS A 280 2.86 -16.94 8.00
N ARG A 281 3.70 -17.57 8.82
CA ARG A 281 5.09 -17.13 9.02
C ARG A 281 5.83 -16.98 7.69
N GLY A 282 6.52 -15.86 7.50
CA GLY A 282 7.25 -15.56 6.27
C GLY A 282 6.39 -15.06 5.10
N SER A 283 5.08 -14.85 5.30
CA SER A 283 4.17 -14.28 4.28
C SER A 283 4.42 -12.79 4.00
N GLY A 284 5.05 -12.06 4.92
CA GLY A 284 5.18 -10.60 4.87
C GLY A 284 4.28 -9.87 5.89
N LYS A 285 3.50 -10.59 6.70
CA LYS A 285 2.63 -10.04 7.76
C LYS A 285 3.33 -9.04 8.68
N THR A 286 4.48 -9.39 9.27
CA THR A 286 5.21 -8.48 10.18
C THR A 286 5.66 -7.20 9.45
N THR A 287 6.13 -7.31 8.21
CA THR A 287 6.48 -6.13 7.39
C THR A 287 5.24 -5.25 7.14
N LEU A 288 4.08 -5.85 6.86
CA LEU A 288 2.83 -5.13 6.74
C LEU A 288 2.43 -4.43 8.06
N LEU A 289 2.63 -5.07 9.21
CA LEU A 289 2.36 -4.41 10.51
C LEU A 289 3.28 -3.20 10.71
N HIS A 290 4.57 -3.28 10.36
CA HIS A 290 5.44 -2.10 10.38
C HIS A 290 4.98 -1.01 9.40
N VAL A 291 4.48 -1.37 8.21
CA VAL A 291 3.89 -0.41 7.27
C VAL A 291 2.65 0.26 7.87
N LEU A 292 1.78 -0.49 8.56
CA LEU A 292 0.63 0.07 9.26
C LEU A 292 1.06 1.00 10.40
N THR A 293 2.03 0.60 11.22
CA THR A 293 2.62 1.46 12.26
C THR A 293 3.18 2.75 11.67
N ALA A 294 3.91 2.66 10.56
CA ALA A 294 4.43 3.84 9.86
C ALA A 294 3.31 4.73 9.37
N GLU A 295 2.31 4.14 8.69
CA GLU A 295 1.28 4.93 8.03
C GLU A 295 0.35 5.62 9.00
N ILE A 296 0.04 4.98 10.12
CA ILE A 296 -0.75 5.55 11.22
C ILE A 296 0.10 6.55 12.02
N GLY A 297 1.37 6.24 12.29
CA GLY A 297 2.27 7.17 12.99
C GLY A 297 2.55 8.45 12.20
N LEU A 298 2.41 8.40 10.87
CA LEU A 298 2.47 9.59 10.02
C LEU A 298 1.19 10.44 10.07
N CYS A 299 0.10 9.95 10.68
CA CYS A 299 -1.13 10.71 10.86
C CYS A 299 -0.99 11.66 12.06
N SER A 300 -1.24 12.96 11.85
CA SER A 300 -1.11 13.98 12.92
C SER A 300 -2.24 13.92 13.95
N ASP A 301 -3.26 13.11 13.71
CA ASP A 301 -4.49 12.97 14.50
C ASP A 301 -4.70 11.53 15.00
N ALA A 302 -3.64 10.71 15.08
CA ALA A 302 -3.69 9.35 15.62
C ALA A 302 -2.50 9.02 16.51
N LEU A 303 -2.75 8.14 17.49
CA LEU A 303 -1.76 7.53 18.36
C LEU A 303 -1.66 6.04 18.04
N VAL A 304 -0.44 5.53 17.91
CA VAL A 304 -0.19 4.09 17.74
C VAL A 304 0.08 3.46 19.10
N TRP A 305 -0.71 2.43 19.42
CA TRP A 305 -0.48 1.53 20.55
C TRP A 305 -0.18 0.13 20.04
N HIS A 306 0.76 -0.58 20.65
CA HIS A 306 1.14 -1.94 20.26
C HIS A 306 0.89 -2.94 21.39
N ILE A 307 0.32 -4.10 21.06
CA ILE A 307 0.34 -5.28 21.91
C ILE A 307 1.07 -6.38 21.15
N ASP A 308 2.23 -6.78 21.69
CA ASP A 308 3.08 -7.80 21.08
C ASP A 308 3.58 -8.76 22.15
N LEU A 309 2.78 -9.81 22.40
CA LEU A 309 3.04 -10.78 23.44
C LEU A 309 4.20 -11.74 23.11
N ASN A 310 4.83 -11.60 21.94
CA ASN A 310 5.99 -12.37 21.52
C ASN A 310 7.31 -11.65 21.86
N GLY A 311 7.38 -11.06 23.06
CA GLY A 311 8.57 -10.37 23.57
C GLY A 311 8.85 -9.04 22.89
N GLY A 312 7.84 -8.41 22.26
CA GLY A 312 7.97 -7.05 21.74
C GLY A 312 8.73 -6.92 20.40
N SER A 313 8.97 -8.00 19.67
CA SER A 313 9.67 -7.99 18.36
C SER A 313 9.14 -6.99 17.31
N LEU A 314 7.83 -6.73 17.26
CA LEU A 314 7.19 -5.71 16.42
C LEU A 314 7.48 -4.29 16.95
N SER A 315 7.52 -4.14 18.27
CA SER A 315 7.64 -2.84 18.96
C SER A 315 9.08 -2.38 19.09
N GLN A 316 10.02 -3.30 19.31
CA GLN A 316 11.43 -3.03 19.57
C GLN A 316 12.04 -2.05 18.55
N PRO A 317 11.92 -2.27 17.22
CA PRO A 317 12.57 -1.40 16.24
C PRO A 317 12.09 0.06 16.29
N TRP A 318 10.88 0.30 16.81
CA TRP A 318 10.33 1.64 16.95
C TRP A 318 10.76 2.32 18.25
N VAL A 319 10.82 1.57 19.35
CA VAL A 319 11.10 2.15 20.68
C VAL A 319 12.59 2.22 21.00
N GLU A 320 13.42 1.41 20.34
CA GLU A 320 14.85 1.28 20.63
C GLU A 320 15.61 2.62 20.59
N SER A 321 15.36 3.45 19.57
CA SER A 321 16.03 4.75 19.47
C SER A 321 15.63 5.71 20.61
N TRP A 322 14.42 5.59 21.15
CA TRP A 322 13.98 6.38 22.30
C TRP A 322 14.54 5.82 23.61
N VAL A 323 14.49 4.50 23.83
CA VAL A 323 15.05 3.83 25.02
C VAL A 323 16.54 4.12 25.16
N ASN A 324 17.28 4.12 24.04
CA ASN A 324 18.71 4.42 24.00
C ASN A 324 19.02 5.93 24.02
N GLY A 325 18.03 6.80 24.26
CA GLY A 325 18.22 8.25 24.38
C GLY A 325 18.54 9.00 23.08
N LYS A 326 18.49 8.34 21.91
CA LYS A 326 18.68 9.00 20.60
C LYS A 326 17.48 9.88 20.22
N LEU A 327 16.28 9.49 20.64
CA LEU A 327 15.05 10.26 20.49
C LEU A 327 14.57 10.75 21.86
N GLN A 328 14.13 12.00 21.93
CA GLN A 328 13.59 12.59 23.17
C GLN A 328 12.17 12.11 23.47
N ARG A 329 11.43 11.68 22.43
CA ARG A 329 10.05 11.26 22.52
C ARG A 329 9.89 9.90 21.84
N CYS A 330 9.16 8.99 22.49
CA CYS A 330 8.87 7.68 21.92
C CYS A 330 7.95 7.87 20.70
N PRO A 331 8.21 7.26 19.53
CA PRO A 331 7.31 7.32 18.38
C PRO A 331 6.02 6.51 18.57
N ILE A 332 6.04 5.50 19.43
CA ILE A 332 4.86 4.71 19.80
C ILE A 332 4.36 5.22 21.16
N ASP A 333 3.06 5.51 21.28
CA ASP A 333 2.54 6.13 22.50
C ASP A 333 2.45 5.12 23.66
N TRP A 334 2.12 3.86 23.36
CA TRP A 334 2.14 2.79 24.36
C TRP A 334 2.43 1.43 23.70
N ALA A 335 3.49 0.72 24.15
CA ALA A 335 3.77 -0.66 23.72
C ALA A 335 3.72 -1.65 24.90
N ALA A 336 3.04 -2.76 24.71
CA ALA A 336 2.84 -3.82 25.70
C ALA A 336 3.44 -5.15 25.20
N PRO A 337 4.69 -5.48 25.57
CA PRO A 337 5.35 -6.73 25.18
C PRO A 337 4.90 -7.95 26.00
N GLU A 338 4.10 -7.74 27.05
CA GLU A 338 3.64 -8.79 27.95
C GLU A 338 2.15 -8.64 28.33
N ILE A 339 1.56 -9.74 28.80
CA ILE A 339 0.10 -9.84 29.00
C ILE A 339 -0.43 -8.90 30.09
N ASN A 340 0.36 -8.62 31.14
CA ASN A 340 -0.08 -7.72 32.20
C ASN A 340 -0.19 -6.28 31.69
N GLU A 341 0.84 -5.83 30.96
CA GLU A 341 0.85 -4.50 30.36
C GLU A 341 -0.24 -4.38 29.29
N ALA A 342 -0.49 -5.45 28.52
CA ALA A 342 -1.60 -5.48 27.57
C ALA A 342 -2.97 -5.35 28.25
N ILE A 343 -3.20 -6.03 29.38
CA ILE A 343 -4.44 -5.86 30.16
C ILE A 343 -4.57 -4.42 30.67
N ARG A 344 -3.50 -3.82 31.23
CA ARG A 344 -3.53 -2.42 31.69
C ARG A 344 -3.88 -1.45 30.57
N MET A 345 -3.21 -1.61 29.43
CA MET A 345 -3.45 -0.82 28.22
C MET A 345 -4.91 -0.94 27.76
N MET A 346 -5.44 -2.15 27.68
CA MET A 346 -6.81 -2.38 27.23
C MET A 346 -7.86 -1.89 28.25
N GLU A 347 -7.60 -2.02 29.55
CA GLU A 347 -8.46 -1.43 30.58
C GLU A 347 -8.47 0.10 30.50
N ALA A 348 -7.32 0.72 30.24
CA ALA A 348 -7.23 2.16 29.98
C ALA A 348 -8.00 2.55 28.70
N ALA A 349 -7.85 1.80 27.60
CA ALA A 349 -8.62 2.01 26.37
C ALA A 349 -10.13 1.95 26.61
N VAL A 350 -10.62 0.97 27.38
CA VAL A 350 -12.04 0.84 27.73
C VAL A 350 -12.52 2.04 28.54
N ARG A 351 -11.72 2.51 29.51
CA ARG A 351 -12.05 3.71 30.30
C ARG A 351 -12.12 4.96 29.41
N ILE A 352 -11.14 5.14 28.51
CA ILE A 352 -11.11 6.24 27.53
C ILE A 352 -12.36 6.19 26.65
N ALA A 353 -12.66 5.04 26.04
CA ALA A 353 -13.80 4.90 25.13
C ALA A 353 -15.14 5.23 25.81
N LYS A 354 -15.34 4.74 27.05
CA LYS A 354 -16.52 5.06 27.85
C LYS A 354 -16.58 6.55 28.21
N HIS A 355 -15.46 7.15 28.58
CA HIS A 355 -15.39 8.56 28.95
C HIS A 355 -15.66 9.49 27.76
N ARG A 356 -15.03 9.25 26.61
CA ARG A 356 -15.20 10.04 25.37
C ARG A 356 -16.67 10.13 24.93
N LYS A 357 -17.43 9.03 25.09
CA LYS A 357 -18.88 8.99 24.83
C LYS A 357 -19.71 9.92 25.69
N VAL A 358 -19.21 10.36 26.84
CA VAL A 358 -19.88 11.29 27.75
C VAL A 358 -19.30 12.70 27.60
N ALA A 359 -17.98 12.82 27.69
CA ALA A 359 -17.26 14.09 27.67
C ALA A 359 -17.49 14.89 26.38
N TYR A 360 -17.53 14.21 25.23
CA TYR A 360 -17.59 14.87 23.92
C TYR A 360 -18.98 14.86 23.27
N ARG A 361 -20.06 14.58 24.03
CA ARG A 361 -21.44 14.64 23.51
C ARG A 361 -21.82 16.01 22.98
N SER A 362 -21.34 17.08 23.62
CA SER A 362 -21.56 18.45 23.16
C SER A 362 -20.79 18.74 21.87
N LEU A 363 -19.56 18.25 21.75
CA LEU A 363 -18.75 18.37 20.54
C LEU A 363 -19.43 17.70 19.35
N LYS A 364 -19.86 16.44 19.48
CA LYS A 364 -20.60 15.73 18.42
C LYS A 364 -21.86 16.48 17.97
N ARG A 365 -22.64 17.01 18.93
CA ARG A 365 -23.83 17.82 18.62
C ARG A 365 -23.48 19.13 17.89
N ARG A 366 -22.41 19.81 18.29
CA ARG A 366 -21.96 21.06 17.64
C ARG A 366 -21.51 20.83 16.20
N HIS A 367 -20.79 19.75 15.95
CA HIS A 367 -20.32 19.38 14.60
C HIS A 367 -21.36 18.64 13.76
N ASN A 368 -22.52 18.30 14.35
CA ASN A 368 -23.59 17.54 13.70
C ASN A 368 -23.10 16.22 13.06
N VAL A 369 -22.28 15.46 13.80
CA VAL A 369 -21.71 14.19 13.36
C VAL A 369 -22.12 13.03 14.28
N SER A 370 -22.22 11.83 13.69
CA SER A 370 -22.54 10.59 14.39
C SER A 370 -21.33 9.98 15.10
N LEU A 371 -20.11 10.23 14.63
CA LEU A 371 -18.85 9.75 15.19
C LEU A 371 -18.11 10.88 15.92
N LEU A 372 -17.22 10.55 16.85
CA LEU A 372 -16.35 11.55 17.47
C LEU A 372 -15.45 12.21 16.40
N PRO A 373 -15.47 13.55 16.25
CA PRO A 373 -14.48 14.25 15.44
C PRO A 373 -13.07 13.96 15.96
N VAL A 374 -12.12 13.72 15.06
CA VAL A 374 -10.70 13.53 15.38
C VAL A 374 -9.88 14.72 14.91
N SER A 375 -8.83 15.03 15.64
CA SER A 375 -7.84 16.07 15.34
C SER A 375 -6.56 15.79 16.12
N ASP A 376 -5.53 16.61 15.94
CA ASP A 376 -4.33 16.61 16.78
C ASP A 376 -4.63 16.82 18.28
N ASP A 377 -5.59 17.69 18.61
CA ASP A 377 -6.06 17.92 20.00
C ASP A 377 -6.96 16.80 20.57
N LEU A 378 -7.51 15.95 19.70
CA LEU A 378 -8.42 14.85 20.06
C LEU A 378 -8.12 13.63 19.17
N PRO A 379 -6.96 12.98 19.38
CA PRO A 379 -6.49 11.98 18.43
C PRO A 379 -7.25 10.65 18.54
N ALA A 380 -7.31 9.93 17.43
CA ALA A 380 -7.68 8.52 17.40
C ALA A 380 -6.62 7.68 18.13
N ILE A 381 -7.03 6.52 18.64
CA ILE A 381 -6.13 5.52 19.21
C ILE A 381 -6.24 4.25 18.37
N GLU A 382 -5.14 3.85 17.76
CA GLU A 382 -5.06 2.67 16.89
C GLU A 382 -4.20 1.60 17.57
N ILE A 383 -4.84 0.51 17.97
CA ILE A 383 -4.20 -0.57 18.75
C ILE A 383 -3.83 -1.71 17.80
N ILE A 384 -2.54 -1.91 17.55
CA ILE A 384 -2.03 -3.00 16.71
C ILE A 384 -1.67 -4.20 17.59
N LEU A 385 -2.40 -5.31 17.41
CA LEU A 385 -2.14 -6.60 18.07
C LEU A 385 -1.39 -7.54 17.12
N ASP A 386 -0.14 -7.88 17.46
CA ASP A 386 0.52 -9.01 16.78
C ASP A 386 0.10 -10.34 17.43
N GLU A 387 -0.20 -11.32 16.58
CA GLU A 387 -0.58 -12.69 16.97
C GLU A 387 -1.74 -12.80 17.98
N GLY A 388 -2.63 -11.80 18.02
CA GLY A 388 -3.74 -11.70 18.97
C GLY A 388 -4.63 -12.93 19.05
N ALA A 389 -4.86 -13.61 17.93
CA ALA A 389 -5.66 -14.82 17.88
C ALA A 389 -5.09 -15.99 18.70
N GLU A 390 -3.76 -16.12 18.83
CA GLU A 390 -3.17 -17.18 19.66
C GLU A 390 -3.35 -16.87 21.16
N ALA A 391 -3.31 -15.57 21.52
CA ALA A 391 -3.62 -15.10 22.86
C ALA A 391 -5.11 -15.31 23.22
N LEU A 392 -6.01 -15.10 22.25
CA LEU A 392 -7.46 -15.32 22.37
C LEU A 392 -7.84 -16.82 22.40
N ALA A 393 -7.15 -17.65 21.62
CA ALA A 393 -7.42 -19.08 21.51
C ALA A 393 -6.94 -19.90 22.70
N ALA A 394 -6.14 -19.32 23.60
CA ALA A 394 -5.89 -19.86 24.93
C ALA A 394 -7.15 -19.73 25.80
N ALA A 395 -8.25 -20.38 25.38
CA ALA A 395 -9.50 -20.44 26.13
C ALA A 395 -9.27 -21.12 27.49
N GLY A 396 -9.29 -20.33 28.56
CA GLY A 396 -9.09 -20.78 29.93
C GLY A 396 -9.30 -19.65 30.94
N LYS A 397 -9.44 -19.97 32.22
CA LYS A 397 -9.53 -18.97 33.30
C LYS A 397 -8.17 -18.25 33.45
N GLY A 398 -8.17 -16.93 33.64
CA GLY A 398 -6.96 -16.16 33.94
C GLY A 398 -6.77 -14.94 33.04
N LYS A 399 -5.51 -14.51 32.88
CA LYS A 399 -5.14 -13.24 32.21
C LYS A 399 -5.48 -13.23 30.71
N ALA A 400 -5.34 -14.37 30.01
CA ALA A 400 -5.67 -14.46 28.59
C ALA A 400 -7.17 -14.27 28.31
N ALA A 401 -8.04 -14.90 29.10
CA ALA A 401 -9.49 -14.65 29.02
C ALA A 401 -9.84 -13.20 29.34
N ARG A 402 -9.19 -12.59 30.34
CA ARG A 402 -9.41 -11.18 30.65
C ARG A 402 -9.04 -10.27 29.48
N LEU A 403 -7.91 -10.52 28.82
CA LEU A 403 -7.50 -9.77 27.63
C LEU A 403 -8.51 -9.97 26.48
N ALA A 404 -8.99 -11.19 26.29
CA ALA A 404 -10.03 -11.49 25.30
C ALA A 404 -11.34 -10.73 25.54
N GLU A 405 -11.83 -10.73 26.79
CA GLU A 405 -13.02 -9.98 27.18
C GLU A 405 -12.87 -8.47 26.91
N LEU A 406 -11.67 -7.92 27.13
CA LEU A 406 -11.39 -6.50 26.90
C LEU A 406 -11.32 -6.15 25.41
N LEU A 407 -10.72 -7.02 24.59
CA LEU A 407 -10.71 -6.86 23.12
C LEU A 407 -12.13 -6.89 22.56
N GLU A 408 -12.94 -7.89 22.95
CA GLU A 408 -14.35 -7.97 22.56
C GLU A 408 -15.15 -6.74 23.04
N GLU A 409 -14.86 -6.23 24.24
CA GLU A 409 -15.50 -5.02 24.75
C GLU A 409 -15.14 -3.80 23.89
N ILE A 410 -13.86 -3.61 23.52
CA ILE A 410 -13.40 -2.52 22.65
C ILE A 410 -14.08 -2.60 21.28
N GLN A 411 -14.03 -3.74 20.58
CA GLN A 411 -14.69 -3.91 19.28
C GLN A 411 -16.15 -3.44 19.32
N ARG A 412 -16.88 -3.80 20.38
CA ARG A 412 -18.29 -3.49 20.52
C ARG A 412 -18.57 -2.03 20.83
N ILE A 413 -17.71 -1.34 21.59
CA ILE A 413 -18.04 -0.01 22.13
C ILE A 413 -17.24 1.13 21.51
N ALA A 414 -16.10 0.87 20.88
CA ALA A 414 -15.04 1.88 20.76
C ALA A 414 -15.02 2.63 19.41
N ARG A 415 -15.65 2.10 18.35
CA ARG A 415 -15.77 2.75 17.02
C ARG A 415 -16.19 4.22 17.10
N ASP A 416 -17.24 4.50 17.89
CA ASP A 416 -17.76 5.86 18.06
C ASP A 416 -16.78 6.79 18.78
N ALA A 417 -15.93 6.24 19.65
CA ALA A 417 -14.99 6.95 20.51
C ALA A 417 -13.59 7.15 19.89
N ALA A 418 -13.42 6.85 18.60
CA ALA A 418 -12.14 6.94 17.88
C ALA A 418 -11.05 6.08 18.54
N VAL A 419 -11.39 4.85 18.92
CA VAL A 419 -10.44 3.84 19.38
C VAL A 419 -10.74 2.58 18.57
N ASN A 420 -9.78 2.15 17.75
CA ASN A 420 -9.91 0.97 16.89
C ASN A 420 -8.70 0.04 17.05
N GLU A 421 -8.81 -1.13 16.42
CA GLU A 421 -7.80 -2.17 16.51
C GLU A 421 -7.46 -2.80 15.15
N VAL A 422 -6.20 -3.16 15.02
CA VAL A 422 -5.65 -3.99 13.95
C VAL A 422 -5.25 -5.32 14.58
N LEU A 423 -5.94 -6.38 14.19
CA LEU A 423 -5.74 -7.71 14.73
C LEU A 423 -4.94 -8.57 13.75
N SER A 424 -3.85 -9.16 14.22
CA SER A 424 -3.05 -10.07 13.42
C SER A 424 -3.15 -11.52 13.88
N THR A 425 -3.17 -12.47 12.94
CA THR A 425 -3.08 -13.92 13.24
C THR A 425 -2.19 -14.67 12.26
N LEU A 426 -1.47 -15.68 12.77
CA LEU A 426 -0.64 -16.58 11.97
C LEU A 426 -1.46 -17.58 11.15
N ARG A 427 -2.68 -17.92 11.59
CA ARG A 427 -3.52 -18.94 10.93
C ARG A 427 -4.96 -18.47 10.83
N GLY A 428 -5.47 -18.45 9.60
CA GLY A 428 -6.90 -18.31 9.31
C GLY A 428 -7.63 -19.63 9.54
N THR A 429 -7.76 -20.07 10.79
CA THR A 429 -8.67 -21.18 11.11
C THR A 429 -9.82 -20.64 11.93
N SER A 430 -11.04 -21.16 11.71
CA SER A 430 -12.26 -20.80 12.45
C SER A 430 -12.10 -20.85 13.98
N ASP A 431 -11.16 -21.68 14.45
CA ASP A 431 -10.88 -21.90 15.87
C ASP A 431 -10.04 -20.76 16.48
N LEU A 432 -9.35 -19.98 15.64
CA LEU A 432 -8.46 -18.87 16.04
C LEU A 432 -9.06 -17.50 15.71
N ILE A 433 -9.94 -17.43 14.72
CA ILE A 433 -10.68 -16.22 14.37
C ILE A 433 -12.15 -16.47 14.72
N PRO A 434 -12.61 -16.09 15.92
CA PRO A 434 -14.02 -16.15 16.27
C PRO A 434 -14.88 -15.49 15.20
N ALA A 435 -15.98 -16.13 14.81
CA ALA A 435 -16.90 -15.58 13.79
C ALA A 435 -17.43 -14.20 14.17
N ALA A 436 -17.57 -13.91 15.47
CA ALA A 436 -17.94 -12.59 15.98
C ALA A 436 -16.93 -11.51 15.61
N MET A 437 -15.63 -11.83 15.58
CA MET A 437 -14.57 -10.90 15.21
C MET A 437 -14.57 -10.65 13.71
N THR A 438 -14.67 -11.69 12.88
CA THR A 438 -14.77 -11.52 11.41
C THR A 438 -16.01 -10.71 11.03
N ALA A 439 -17.16 -10.93 11.70
CA ALA A 439 -18.40 -10.20 11.42
C ALA A 439 -18.35 -8.71 11.80
N GLN A 440 -17.43 -8.32 12.69
CA GLN A 440 -17.28 -6.93 13.15
C GLN A 440 -16.06 -6.23 12.53
N THR A 441 -15.28 -6.95 11.73
CA THR A 441 -14.13 -6.40 11.02
C THR A 441 -14.58 -5.86 9.67
N GLY A 442 -14.43 -4.56 9.43
CA GLY A 442 -14.73 -3.94 8.14
C GLY A 442 -13.65 -4.13 7.09
N VAL A 443 -12.37 -4.28 7.50
CA VAL A 443 -11.25 -4.46 6.57
C VAL A 443 -10.54 -5.78 6.82
N ALA A 444 -10.46 -6.62 5.80
CA ALA A 444 -9.80 -7.92 5.87
C ALA A 444 -8.62 -8.01 4.90
N VAL A 445 -7.46 -8.40 5.43
CA VAL A 445 -6.23 -8.64 4.69
C VAL A 445 -5.81 -10.09 4.85
N CYS A 446 -5.69 -10.82 3.75
CA CYS A 446 -5.12 -12.17 3.74
C CYS A 446 -3.82 -12.15 2.95
N MET A 447 -2.69 -12.13 3.66
CA MET A 447 -1.36 -12.31 3.10
C MET A 447 -1.18 -13.75 2.62
N LYS A 448 -0.09 -14.04 1.91
CA LYS A 448 0.23 -15.38 1.39
C LYS A 448 -0.08 -16.53 2.37
N VAL A 449 -0.98 -17.42 1.97
CA VAL A 449 -1.39 -18.66 2.66
C VAL A 449 -1.18 -19.88 1.76
N GLU A 450 -1.13 -21.08 2.35
CA GLU A 450 -0.86 -22.34 1.60
C GLU A 450 -2.11 -23.18 1.35
N LYS A 451 -3.23 -22.86 2.00
CA LYS A 451 -4.44 -23.67 1.94
C LYS A 451 -5.65 -22.78 1.70
N GLU A 452 -6.53 -23.22 0.81
CA GLU A 452 -7.80 -22.54 0.51
C GLU A 452 -8.65 -22.32 1.76
N LYS A 453 -8.64 -23.25 2.71
CA LYS A 453 -9.36 -23.09 3.99
C LYS A 453 -8.93 -21.86 4.80
N GLU A 454 -7.67 -21.43 4.68
CA GLU A 454 -7.15 -20.26 5.40
C GLU A 454 -7.64 -18.97 4.76
N LEU A 455 -7.74 -18.96 3.43
CA LEU A 455 -8.35 -17.88 2.67
C LEU A 455 -9.86 -17.80 2.94
N ALA A 456 -10.54 -18.94 2.95
CA ALA A 456 -11.98 -19.05 3.22
C ALA A 456 -12.36 -18.66 4.65
N ALA A 457 -11.45 -18.78 5.63
CA ALA A 457 -11.70 -18.29 6.99
C ALA A 457 -11.78 -16.75 7.06
N VAL A 458 -11.18 -16.05 6.09
CA VAL A 458 -11.17 -14.58 6.01
C VAL A 458 -12.25 -14.06 5.07
N PHE A 459 -12.35 -14.64 3.88
CA PHE A 459 -13.23 -14.15 2.82
C PHE A 459 -14.44 -15.02 2.53
N GLU A 460 -14.63 -16.11 3.28
CA GLU A 460 -15.65 -17.13 3.03
C GLU A 460 -15.36 -18.01 1.80
N TRP A 461 -16.02 -19.17 1.76
CA TRP A 461 -15.89 -20.13 0.66
C TRP A 461 -16.52 -19.57 -0.62
N GLY A 462 -15.84 -19.78 -1.75
CA GLY A 462 -16.36 -19.33 -3.05
C GLY A 462 -16.25 -17.81 -3.26
N SER A 463 -15.37 -17.13 -2.52
CA SER A 463 -15.08 -15.69 -2.65
C SER A 463 -14.45 -15.27 -3.99
N GLY A 464 -14.18 -16.21 -4.88
CA GLY A 464 -13.67 -15.95 -6.24
C GLY A 464 -12.18 -15.67 -6.32
N VAL A 465 -11.46 -15.74 -5.19
CA VAL A 465 -10.00 -15.57 -5.10
C VAL A 465 -9.31 -16.89 -4.76
N ASP A 466 -8.07 -17.05 -5.23
CA ASP A 466 -7.29 -18.27 -5.06
C ASP A 466 -5.95 -17.99 -4.38
N HIS A 467 -5.65 -18.73 -3.30
CA HIS A 467 -4.37 -18.66 -2.60
C HIS A 467 -3.15 -18.92 -3.51
N ARG A 468 -3.31 -19.67 -4.61
CA ARG A 468 -2.25 -19.95 -5.59
C ARG A 468 -1.78 -18.70 -6.34
N ASP A 469 -2.57 -17.62 -6.32
CA ASP A 469 -2.20 -16.34 -6.92
C ASP A 469 -1.24 -15.53 -6.04
N LEU A 470 -1.16 -15.87 -4.74
CA LEU A 470 -0.23 -15.26 -3.78
C LEU A 470 1.18 -15.88 -3.89
N ARG A 471 1.85 -15.63 -5.02
CA ARG A 471 3.12 -16.30 -5.37
C ARG A 471 4.30 -15.82 -4.54
N ARG A 472 4.32 -14.56 -4.09
CA ARG A 472 5.49 -13.92 -3.46
C ARG A 472 5.27 -13.57 -1.99
N LYS A 473 6.38 -13.38 -1.26
CA LYS A 473 6.35 -12.73 0.05
C LYS A 473 5.87 -11.29 -0.11
N GLY A 474 4.98 -10.84 0.77
CA GLY A 474 4.34 -9.53 0.71
C GLY A 474 3.08 -9.49 -0.17
N ALA A 475 2.80 -10.53 -0.96
CA ALA A 475 1.54 -10.60 -1.71
C ALA A 475 0.38 -10.95 -0.77
N GLY A 476 -0.75 -10.28 -1.00
CA GLY A 476 -1.98 -10.53 -0.25
C GLY A 476 -3.23 -10.13 -1.03
N PHE A 477 -4.38 -10.43 -0.44
CA PHE A 477 -5.68 -9.93 -0.86
C PHE A 477 -6.21 -8.96 0.20
N LEU A 478 -6.83 -7.88 -0.26
CA LEU A 478 -7.45 -6.85 0.56
C LEU A 478 -8.94 -6.79 0.21
N ARG A 479 -9.79 -6.75 1.25
CA ARG A 479 -11.22 -6.43 1.14
C ARG A 479 -11.51 -5.28 2.12
N GLY A 480 -11.89 -4.12 1.59
CA GLY A 480 -12.47 -3.04 2.39
C GLY A 480 -13.96 -3.29 2.69
N ASP A 481 -14.58 -2.44 3.50
CA ASP A 481 -15.99 -2.61 3.90
C ASP A 481 -16.92 -2.63 2.67
N GLY A 482 -17.67 -3.71 2.53
CA GLY A 482 -18.56 -3.95 1.38
C GLY A 482 -17.88 -4.02 0.01
N GLY A 483 -16.55 -3.97 -0.06
CA GLY A 483 -15.77 -3.85 -1.30
C GLY A 483 -15.44 -5.19 -1.98
N GLU A 484 -15.00 -5.12 -3.23
CA GLU A 484 -14.44 -6.28 -3.95
C GLU A 484 -13.08 -6.70 -3.35
N ILE A 485 -12.80 -8.00 -3.37
CA ILE A 485 -11.50 -8.53 -2.94
C ILE A 485 -10.48 -8.28 -4.05
N ARG A 486 -9.42 -7.55 -3.75
CA ARG A 486 -8.38 -7.21 -4.73
C ARG A 486 -7.02 -7.70 -4.27
N GLN A 487 -6.23 -8.23 -5.19
CA GLN A 487 -4.85 -8.60 -4.92
C GLN A 487 -3.98 -7.35 -4.79
N PHE A 488 -3.00 -7.39 -3.90
CA PHE A 488 -1.98 -6.36 -3.75
C PHE A 488 -0.61 -6.97 -3.41
N GLN A 489 0.43 -6.19 -3.63
CA GLN A 489 1.77 -6.42 -3.14
C GLN A 489 2.09 -5.38 -2.08
N GLY A 490 2.27 -5.83 -0.84
CA GLY A 490 2.61 -4.98 0.29
C GLY A 490 3.98 -4.32 0.13
N TRP A 491 4.11 -3.10 0.64
CA TRP A 491 5.38 -2.40 0.66
C TRP A 491 6.41 -3.10 1.55
N ASN A 492 7.65 -3.07 1.10
CA ASN A 492 8.80 -3.56 1.83
C ASN A 492 9.41 -2.40 2.61
N LEU A 493 9.15 -2.37 3.92
CA LEU A 493 9.74 -1.41 4.84
C LEU A 493 10.98 -2.01 5.51
N LEU A 494 12.13 -1.36 5.33
CA LEU A 494 13.42 -1.83 5.86
C LEU A 494 13.69 -1.30 7.28
N PRO A 495 14.47 -2.01 8.12
CA PRO A 495 14.80 -1.55 9.47
C PRO A 495 15.40 -0.14 9.55
N ALA A 496 16.33 0.20 8.65
CA ALA A 496 16.90 1.55 8.59
C ALA A 496 15.84 2.63 8.30
N GLN A 497 14.82 2.32 7.50
CA GLN A 497 13.71 3.23 7.25
C GLN A 497 12.78 3.35 8.46
N ILE A 498 12.68 2.31 9.30
CA ILE A 498 11.92 2.38 10.56
C ILE A 498 12.59 3.39 11.49
N GLU A 499 13.92 3.42 11.59
CA GLU A 499 14.64 4.42 12.37
C GLU A 499 14.41 5.86 11.84
N GLU A 500 14.48 6.04 10.51
CA GLU A 500 14.15 7.33 9.86
C GLU A 500 12.72 7.78 10.19
N LEU A 501 11.74 6.87 10.05
CA LEU A 501 10.33 7.14 10.35
C LEU A 501 10.09 7.38 11.84
N ALA A 502 10.75 6.63 12.73
CA ALA A 502 10.64 6.81 14.17
C ALA A 502 11.01 8.24 14.58
N ALA A 503 12.04 8.83 13.99
CA ALA A 503 12.41 10.22 14.23
C ALA A 503 11.29 11.19 13.79
N VAL A 504 10.75 11.00 12.58
CA VAL A 504 9.67 11.85 12.04
C VAL A 504 8.40 11.73 12.89
N ILE A 505 8.00 10.51 13.24
CA ILE A 505 6.79 10.23 14.03
C ILE A 505 6.93 10.81 15.44
N ALA A 506 8.09 10.67 16.07
CA ALA A 506 8.35 11.22 17.40
C ALA A 506 8.17 12.75 17.44
N GLU A 507 8.57 13.46 16.39
CA GLU A 507 8.44 14.91 16.28
C GLU A 507 6.97 15.35 16.13
N GLN A 508 6.18 14.64 15.33
CA GLN A 508 4.86 15.13 14.90
C GLN A 508 3.65 14.47 15.58
N ARG A 509 3.79 13.28 16.18
CA ARG A 509 2.62 12.56 16.71
C ARG A 509 1.86 13.42 17.73
N PRO A 510 0.53 13.33 17.83
CA PRO A 510 -0.23 14.08 18.83
C PRO A 510 0.04 13.57 20.26
N GLU A 511 -0.46 14.29 21.26
CA GLU A 511 -0.59 13.81 22.65
C GLU A 511 -2.03 13.39 22.91
N LEU A 512 -2.26 12.44 23.83
CA LEU A 512 -3.62 12.09 24.21
C LEU A 512 -4.32 13.27 24.87
N ASP A 513 -5.57 13.51 24.48
CA ASP A 513 -6.38 14.60 25.02
C ASP A 513 -6.51 14.50 26.55
N ALA A 514 -6.53 15.65 27.22
CA ALA A 514 -6.47 15.72 28.68
C ALA A 514 -7.60 14.94 29.38
N ALA A 515 -8.82 14.94 28.80
CA ALA A 515 -9.95 14.23 29.37
C ALA A 515 -9.78 12.71 29.29
N SER A 516 -9.27 12.22 28.16
CA SER A 516 -8.96 10.80 27.96
C SER A 516 -7.76 10.37 28.79
N ALA A 517 -6.71 11.19 28.90
CA ALA A 517 -5.58 10.92 29.78
C ALA A 517 -6.03 10.81 31.25
N GLN A 518 -6.91 11.71 31.70
CA GLN A 518 -7.50 11.63 33.05
C GLN A 518 -8.33 10.35 33.25
N ALA A 519 -9.12 9.95 32.24
CA ALA A 519 -9.92 8.72 32.32
C ALA A 519 -9.05 7.45 32.31
N ALA A 520 -7.91 7.50 31.61
CA ALA A 520 -6.95 6.42 31.54
C ALA A 520 -6.22 6.23 32.89
N GLY A 521 -5.96 7.32 33.61
CA GLY A 521 -5.43 7.31 34.97
C GLY A 521 -3.94 6.96 35.05
N ASP A 522 -3.50 6.50 36.23
CA ASP A 522 -2.08 6.28 36.55
C ASP A 522 -1.41 5.25 35.64
N ASP A 523 -2.16 4.26 35.15
CA ASP A 523 -1.64 3.29 34.18
C ASP A 523 -1.11 4.02 32.93
N TYR A 524 -1.88 4.98 32.38
CA TYR A 524 -1.45 5.74 31.22
C TYR A 524 -0.34 6.74 31.55
N ALA A 525 -0.42 7.40 32.72
CA ALA A 525 0.60 8.37 33.13
C ALA A 525 1.99 7.73 33.28
N GLY A 526 2.08 6.54 33.90
CA GLY A 526 3.34 5.83 34.10
C GLY A 526 3.79 4.94 32.93
N ARG A 527 3.12 5.01 31.77
CA ARG A 527 3.37 4.07 30.66
C ARG A 527 4.79 4.14 30.12
N PHE A 528 5.36 5.34 29.98
CA PHE A 528 6.71 5.49 29.44
C PHE A 528 7.77 4.93 30.36
N GLU A 529 7.65 5.11 31.69
CA GLU A 529 8.58 4.50 32.65
C GLU A 529 8.56 2.97 32.54
N ARG A 530 7.36 2.38 32.44
CA ARG A 530 7.22 0.93 32.27
C ARG A 530 7.73 0.45 30.92
N MET A 531 7.44 1.16 29.83
CA MET A 531 7.97 0.84 28.51
C MET A 531 9.50 0.89 28.51
N ALA A 532 10.10 1.94 29.06
CA ALA A 532 11.55 2.04 29.16
C ALA A 532 12.13 0.85 29.94
N ALA A 533 11.52 0.46 31.06
CA ALA A 533 11.95 -0.70 31.83
C ALA A 533 11.75 -2.05 31.09
N LEU A 534 10.68 -2.20 30.32
CA LEU A 534 10.35 -3.43 29.58
C LEU A 534 11.19 -3.63 28.32
N PHE A 535 11.68 -2.54 27.72
CA PHE A 535 12.44 -2.54 26.47
C PHE A 535 13.93 -2.17 26.65
N ALA A 536 14.37 -1.83 27.86
CA ALA A 536 15.78 -1.67 28.17
C ALA A 536 16.49 -3.03 28.12
N ASP A 537 17.56 -3.11 27.33
CA ASP A 537 18.53 -4.19 27.47
C ASP A 537 19.18 -4.08 28.86
N GLY A 538 19.47 -5.22 29.50
CA GLY A 538 19.86 -5.34 30.92
C GLY A 538 21.16 -4.65 31.37
N ALA A 539 21.65 -3.63 30.66
CA ALA A 539 22.85 -2.88 30.99
C ALA A 539 22.60 -1.54 31.72
N ASP A 540 21.54 -0.75 31.47
CA ASP A 540 21.49 0.63 32.02
C ASP A 540 20.09 1.17 32.37
N VAL A 541 19.37 0.46 33.25
CA VAL A 541 18.05 0.91 33.78
C VAL A 541 18.17 2.13 34.72
N ALA A 542 19.38 2.45 35.22
CA ALA A 542 19.56 3.41 36.31
C ALA A 542 19.83 4.87 35.87
N GLU A 543 20.25 5.12 34.62
CA GLU A 543 20.51 6.47 34.11
C GLU A 543 19.30 7.09 33.39
N VAL A 544 18.55 6.29 32.62
CA VAL A 544 17.37 6.76 31.87
C VAL A 544 16.27 7.24 32.84
N ALA A 545 16.06 6.56 33.97
CA ALA A 545 15.06 6.96 34.96
C ALA A 545 15.41 8.25 35.74
N LYS A 546 16.68 8.67 35.78
CA LYS A 546 17.13 9.85 36.53
C LYS A 546 17.09 11.15 35.71
N GLY A 547 17.10 11.06 34.38
CA GLY A 547 16.99 12.22 33.49
C GLY A 547 15.61 12.91 33.49
N PHE A 548 14.55 12.22 33.95
CA PHE A 548 13.18 12.71 33.86
C PHE A 548 12.64 13.40 35.13
N ALA A 549 13.47 13.62 36.14
CA ALA A 549 13.05 14.20 37.43
C ALA A 549 13.63 15.58 37.76
N GLY A 550 14.32 16.29 36.85
CA GLY A 550 15.03 17.53 37.20
C GLY A 550 15.05 18.63 36.13
N GLU A 551 14.34 19.72 36.45
CA GLU A 551 14.60 21.14 36.11
C GLU A 551 14.27 21.71 34.72
N GLN A 552 13.29 22.62 34.74
CA GLN A 552 13.09 23.73 33.82
C GLN A 552 14.18 24.81 34.06
N GLY A 553 14.96 25.20 33.05
CA GLY A 553 15.88 26.37 33.10
C GLY A 553 16.91 26.42 31.95
N PRO A 554 17.44 27.61 31.54
CA PRO A 554 17.65 27.94 30.12
C PRO A 554 19.06 27.73 29.51
N VAL A 555 19.04 27.80 28.16
CA VAL A 555 20.09 27.70 27.12
C VAL A 555 21.49 28.27 27.44
N SER A 556 22.52 27.47 27.18
CA SER A 556 23.87 27.81 26.62
C SER A 556 24.59 26.48 26.28
N GLY A 557 25.47 26.25 25.31
CA GLY A 557 26.18 27.06 24.32
C GLY A 557 27.53 26.38 23.98
N GLY A 558 27.53 25.33 23.13
CA GLY A 558 28.71 24.70 22.45
C GLY A 558 29.87 24.14 23.33
N PRO A 559 30.93 23.50 22.77
CA PRO A 559 31.25 23.22 21.36
C PRO A 559 31.59 21.74 21.04
N ALA A 560 31.84 21.51 19.75
CA ALA A 560 32.15 20.26 19.06
C ALA A 560 33.51 19.59 19.40
N GLY A 561 33.57 18.29 19.12
CA GLY A 561 34.77 17.46 18.94
C GLY A 561 34.38 15.97 19.06
N SER A 562 34.90 15.00 18.30
CA SER A 562 35.79 14.95 17.16
C SER A 562 35.56 13.59 16.49
N ALA A 563 35.65 13.54 15.16
CA ALA A 563 35.63 12.30 14.39
C ALA A 563 36.77 11.34 14.81
N ALA A 564 36.46 10.07 15.01
CA ALA A 564 37.43 8.99 15.12
C ALA A 564 37.06 7.85 14.15
N SER A 565 37.82 7.84 13.04
CA SER A 565 38.19 6.74 12.15
C SER A 565 37.24 5.54 11.97
N TRP A 566 36.65 5.47 10.78
CA TRP A 566 36.18 4.22 10.17
C TRP A 566 37.38 3.37 9.75
N ALA A 567 37.37 2.09 10.09
CA ALA A 567 38.30 1.11 9.53
C ALA A 567 37.92 0.76 8.08
N ASP A 568 38.96 0.52 7.28
CA ASP A 568 38.99 0.33 5.82
C ASP A 568 38.17 -0.91 5.36
N PRO A 569 37.35 -0.86 4.27
CA PRO A 569 36.48 -1.97 3.85
C PRO A 569 37.20 -3.14 3.14
N GLY A 570 38.49 -3.34 3.40
CA GLY A 570 39.35 -4.31 2.72
C GLY A 570 39.52 -5.68 3.40
N ASP A 571 39.13 -5.82 4.68
CA ASP A 571 39.43 -7.03 5.47
C ASP A 571 38.29 -8.05 5.58
N ILE A 572 37.16 -7.83 4.90
CA ILE A 572 35.99 -8.73 4.96
C ILE A 572 35.98 -9.72 3.78
N GLY A 573 37.16 -10.25 3.43
CA GLY A 573 37.32 -10.97 2.19
C GLY A 573 38.44 -12.00 2.18
N ARG A 574 38.56 -12.83 3.23
CA ARG A 574 39.28 -14.14 3.22
C ARG A 574 39.28 -14.78 4.61
N THR A 575 38.24 -15.56 4.92
CA THR A 575 38.26 -16.83 5.69
C THR A 575 36.82 -17.29 5.89
N ALA A 576 36.22 -17.88 4.86
CA ALA A 576 35.02 -18.68 5.01
C ALA A 576 35.44 -20.13 5.33
N THR A 577 35.82 -20.36 6.59
CA THR A 577 35.83 -21.71 7.15
C THR A 577 34.51 -21.89 7.88
N THR A 578 33.74 -22.89 7.47
CA THR A 578 32.48 -23.30 8.10
C THR A 578 32.68 -23.60 9.59
N VAL A 579 32.38 -22.63 10.45
CA VAL A 579 32.19 -22.85 11.88
C VAL A 579 30.72 -23.25 12.07
N ARG A 580 30.50 -24.56 12.21
CA ARG A 580 29.31 -25.09 12.89
C ARG A 580 29.33 -24.50 14.31
N PRO A 581 28.27 -23.88 14.83
CA PRO A 581 28.21 -23.58 16.25
C PRO A 581 28.20 -24.92 16.99
N GLU A 582 29.34 -25.21 17.61
CA GLU A 582 29.51 -26.23 18.62
C GLU A 582 28.55 -25.87 19.75
N LEU A 583 27.47 -26.66 19.89
CA LEU A 583 26.62 -26.58 21.07
C LEU A 583 27.54 -26.82 22.26
N GLU A 584 27.69 -25.80 23.12
CA GLU A 584 28.26 -25.97 24.44
C GLU A 584 27.51 -27.12 25.13
N ALA A 585 28.19 -28.25 25.28
CA ALA A 585 27.71 -29.35 26.07
C ALA A 585 27.58 -28.87 27.53
N PRO A 586 26.41 -29.01 28.19
CA PRO A 586 26.30 -28.70 29.60
C PRO A 586 27.21 -29.66 30.37
N SER A 587 28.31 -29.13 30.91
CA SER A 587 29.22 -29.88 31.75
C SER A 587 28.60 -30.11 33.14
N ARG A 588 28.73 -31.37 33.58
CA ARG A 588 28.75 -31.90 34.96
C ARG A 588 27.41 -32.38 35.58
N ALA A 589 27.28 -33.71 35.50
CA ALA A 589 26.78 -34.63 36.54
C ALA A 589 25.49 -34.21 37.26
N ALA A 590 24.35 -34.42 36.61
CA ALA A 590 23.06 -34.38 37.29
C ALA A 590 22.57 -35.82 37.53
N ALA A 591 22.43 -36.20 38.80
CA ALA A 591 21.56 -37.28 39.19
C ALA A 591 20.16 -37.08 38.57
N ALA A 592 19.38 -38.16 38.40
CA ALA A 592 18.03 -38.05 37.86
C ALA A 592 17.26 -36.91 38.54
N PRO A 593 16.62 -35.99 37.78
CA PRO A 593 15.92 -34.85 38.35
C PRO A 593 14.97 -35.32 39.47
N GLU A 594 15.00 -34.65 40.63
CA GLU A 594 14.19 -35.05 41.80
C GLU A 594 12.70 -35.20 41.44
N LEU A 595 12.21 -34.36 40.52
CA LEU A 595 10.87 -34.44 39.97
C LEU A 595 10.61 -35.75 39.20
N LEU A 596 11.55 -36.25 38.40
CA LEU A 596 11.41 -37.52 37.68
C LEU A 596 11.35 -38.71 38.65
N VAL A 597 12.15 -38.67 39.73
CA VAL A 597 12.12 -39.70 40.78
C VAL A 597 10.77 -39.69 41.52
N ARG A 598 10.26 -38.50 41.88
CA ARG A 598 8.93 -38.33 42.48
C ARG A 598 7.80 -38.85 41.57
N ILE A 599 7.90 -38.59 40.26
CA ILE A 599 6.95 -39.08 39.26
C ILE A 599 7.00 -40.61 39.15
N LEU A 600 8.19 -41.21 39.14
CA LEU A 600 8.33 -42.66 39.11
C LEU A 600 7.71 -43.29 40.36
N ALA A 601 8.00 -42.78 41.56
CA ALA A 601 7.45 -43.28 42.80
C ALA A 601 5.91 -43.21 42.84
N ALA A 602 5.33 -42.08 42.41
CA ALA A 602 3.88 -41.93 42.29
C ALA A 602 3.28 -42.89 41.25
N ALA A 603 3.97 -43.11 40.13
CA ALA A 603 3.51 -44.03 39.10
C ALA A 603 3.58 -45.50 39.53
N GLU A 604 4.59 -45.89 40.30
CA GLU A 604 4.72 -47.22 40.90
C GLU A 604 3.64 -47.47 41.95
N ALA A 605 3.39 -46.49 42.83
CA ALA A 605 2.33 -46.56 43.83
C ALA A 605 0.93 -46.71 43.20
N ALA A 606 0.71 -46.12 42.03
CA ALA A 606 -0.54 -46.26 41.29
C ALA A 606 -0.74 -47.67 40.69
N GLY A 607 0.31 -48.49 40.58
CA GLY A 607 0.24 -49.87 40.09
C GLY A 607 -0.22 -50.03 38.63
N ARG A 608 -0.13 -48.95 37.82
CA ARG A 608 -0.63 -48.93 36.43
C ARG A 608 0.53 -48.93 35.43
N PRO A 609 0.40 -49.61 34.27
CA PRO A 609 1.45 -49.64 33.25
C PRO A 609 1.69 -48.28 32.60
N ARG A 610 0.70 -47.37 32.63
CA ARG A 610 0.76 -45.99 32.15
C ARG A 610 -0.08 -45.10 33.06
N VAL A 611 0.40 -43.91 33.34
CA VAL A 611 -0.23 -42.96 34.28
C VAL A 611 -0.50 -41.65 33.54
N ALA A 612 -1.70 -41.08 33.69
CA ALA A 612 -2.07 -39.86 32.96
C ALA A 612 -1.23 -38.66 33.42
N THR A 613 -0.76 -37.83 32.47
CA THR A 613 0.02 -36.64 32.84
C THR A 613 -0.81 -35.62 33.61
N THR A 614 -2.13 -35.54 33.36
CA THR A 614 -3.06 -34.72 34.14
C THR A 614 -3.18 -35.20 35.58
N TRP A 615 -3.24 -36.52 35.78
CA TRP A 615 -3.25 -37.11 37.12
C TRP A 615 -1.92 -36.85 37.85
N LEU A 616 -0.78 -36.91 37.16
CA LEU A 616 0.53 -36.61 37.77
C LEU A 616 0.63 -35.16 38.24
N VAL A 617 0.11 -34.21 37.45
CA VAL A 617 0.08 -32.78 37.84
C VAL A 617 -0.79 -32.58 39.09
N GLU A 618 -1.97 -33.17 39.11
CA GLU A 618 -2.91 -33.06 40.24
C GLU A 618 -2.39 -33.77 41.49
N HIS A 619 -1.89 -35.00 41.35
CA HIS A 619 -1.47 -35.83 42.49
C HIS A 619 -0.15 -35.38 43.12
N LEU A 620 0.74 -34.75 42.35
CA LEU A 620 2.01 -34.20 42.84
C LEU A 620 1.95 -32.69 43.10
N GLU A 621 0.77 -32.07 42.97
CA GLU A 621 0.51 -30.64 43.15
C GLU A 621 1.51 -29.77 42.37
N LEU A 622 1.76 -30.12 41.10
CA LEU A 622 2.75 -29.41 40.29
C LEU A 622 2.18 -28.11 39.74
N GLU A 623 2.92 -27.01 39.92
CA GLU A 623 2.64 -25.71 39.27
C GLU A 623 3.02 -25.70 37.77
N THR A 624 2.61 -26.75 37.04
CA THR A 624 2.90 -26.88 35.61
C THR A 624 1.72 -27.51 34.88
N SER A 625 1.56 -27.18 33.60
CA SER A 625 0.50 -27.80 32.81
C SER A 625 0.88 -29.24 32.43
N ALA A 626 -0.12 -30.10 32.21
CA ALA A 626 0.12 -31.47 31.72
C ALA A 626 0.90 -31.49 30.38
N LYS A 627 0.77 -30.44 29.55
CA LYS A 627 1.52 -30.29 28.29
C LYS A 627 3.00 -29.97 28.56
N ALA A 628 3.28 -29.06 29.48
CA ALA A 628 4.65 -28.72 29.87
C ALA A 628 5.35 -29.91 30.55
N LEU A 629 4.64 -30.64 31.44
CA LEU A 629 5.16 -31.86 32.02
C LEU A 629 5.43 -32.94 30.97
N ALA A 630 4.56 -33.10 29.97
CA ALA A 630 4.77 -34.05 28.88
C ALA A 630 6.00 -33.74 28.03
N ALA A 631 6.30 -32.46 27.79
CA ALA A 631 7.50 -32.03 27.08
C ALA A 631 8.77 -32.36 27.87
N ARG A 632 8.81 -32.01 29.16
CA ARG A 632 9.95 -32.32 30.05
C ARG A 632 10.19 -33.83 30.20
N LEU A 633 9.12 -34.62 30.32
CA LEU A 633 9.22 -36.08 30.36
C LEU A 633 9.78 -36.65 29.05
N ALA A 634 9.43 -36.08 27.90
CA ALA A 634 10.00 -36.48 26.62
C ALA A 634 11.50 -36.15 26.53
N GLU A 635 11.93 -34.99 27.01
CA GLU A 635 13.34 -34.60 27.11
C GLU A 635 14.14 -35.58 27.99
N TRP A 636 13.55 -36.06 29.09
CA TRP A 636 14.15 -37.04 29.98
C TRP A 636 14.08 -38.49 29.45
N GLY A 637 13.55 -38.71 28.25
CA GLY A 637 13.47 -40.04 27.63
C GLY A 637 12.27 -40.89 28.06
N ALA A 638 11.25 -40.29 28.67
CA ALA A 638 9.97 -40.91 29.04
C ALA A 638 8.79 -40.30 28.24
N PRO A 639 8.69 -40.56 26.92
CA PRO A 639 7.71 -39.89 26.06
C PRO A 639 6.26 -40.24 26.44
N VAL A 640 5.38 -39.25 26.26
CA VAL A 640 3.95 -39.39 26.53
C VAL A 640 3.24 -40.07 25.36
N GLY A 641 2.68 -41.24 25.62
CA GLY A 641 1.90 -42.03 24.65
C GLY A 641 0.41 -42.09 25.01
N ARG A 642 -0.40 -42.59 24.07
CA ARG A 642 -1.84 -42.85 24.26
C ARG A 642 -2.08 -44.34 24.49
N GLN A 643 -2.96 -44.70 25.41
CA GLN A 643 -3.38 -46.08 25.63
C GLN A 643 -4.81 -46.15 26.16
N MET A 644 -5.59 -47.13 25.70
CA MET A 644 -6.90 -47.42 26.26
C MET A 644 -6.76 -48.27 27.53
N ILE A 645 -7.27 -47.79 28.66
CA ILE A 645 -7.29 -48.50 29.95
C ILE A 645 -8.72 -48.49 30.48
N ALA A 646 -9.32 -49.66 30.69
CA ALA A 646 -10.70 -49.82 31.15
C ALA A 646 -11.73 -48.97 30.35
N GLY A 647 -11.56 -48.91 29.02
CA GLY A 647 -12.46 -48.17 28.12
C GLY A 647 -12.25 -46.65 28.08
N ARG A 648 -11.25 -46.11 28.78
CA ARG A 648 -10.88 -44.67 28.74
C ARG A 648 -9.49 -44.48 28.15
N GLU A 649 -9.33 -43.47 27.31
CA GLU A 649 -8.03 -43.09 26.77
C GLU A 649 -7.21 -42.40 27.86
N VAL A 650 -6.03 -42.96 28.17
CA VAL A 650 -5.05 -42.42 29.10
C VAL A 650 -3.86 -41.92 28.30
N ARG A 651 -3.54 -40.63 28.48
CA ARG A 651 -2.38 -39.97 27.86
C ARG A 651 -1.36 -39.62 28.94
N GLY A 652 -0.22 -40.29 28.92
CA GLY A 652 0.90 -40.04 29.86
C GLY A 652 2.07 -41.00 29.65
N PRO A 653 3.15 -40.96 30.44
CA PRO A 653 4.32 -41.81 30.25
C PRO A 653 4.07 -43.27 30.68
N ALA A 654 4.69 -44.25 30.01
CA ALA A 654 4.63 -45.63 30.50
C ALA A 654 5.61 -45.82 31.65
N LEU A 655 5.26 -46.69 32.59
CA LEU A 655 6.08 -46.97 33.76
C LEU A 655 7.48 -47.48 33.38
N ARG A 656 7.57 -48.31 32.34
CA ARG A 656 8.85 -48.81 31.82
C ARG A 656 9.75 -47.68 31.28
N ASP A 657 9.15 -46.66 30.66
CA ASP A 657 9.88 -45.55 30.06
C ASP A 657 10.39 -44.61 31.17
N LEU A 658 9.61 -44.41 32.24
CA LEU A 658 10.05 -43.70 33.46
C LEU A 658 11.21 -44.42 34.16
N LYS A 659 11.14 -45.75 34.29
CA LYS A 659 12.24 -46.55 34.86
C LYS A 659 13.52 -46.44 34.04
N ALA A 660 13.40 -46.54 32.71
CA ALA A 660 14.54 -46.40 31.80
C ALA A 660 15.14 -44.99 31.84
N ALA A 661 14.30 -43.95 31.96
CA ALA A 661 14.73 -42.56 32.10
C ALA A 661 15.50 -42.33 33.40
N VAL A 662 14.97 -42.81 34.55
CA VAL A 662 15.66 -42.70 35.85
C VAL A 662 16.98 -43.46 35.83
N ALA A 663 17.02 -44.69 35.32
CA ALA A 663 18.25 -45.48 35.24
C ALA A 663 19.33 -44.78 34.40
N ARG A 664 18.96 -44.28 33.21
CA ARG A 664 19.87 -43.57 32.30
C ARG A 664 20.44 -42.30 32.89
N LEU A 665 19.64 -41.57 33.67
CA LEU A 665 20.02 -40.31 34.29
C LEU A 665 20.67 -40.51 35.67
N SER A 666 20.74 -41.75 36.18
CA SER A 666 21.37 -42.08 37.47
C SER A 666 22.72 -42.79 37.34
N GLU A 667 23.09 -43.28 36.16
CA GLU A 667 24.40 -43.91 35.91
C GLU A 667 25.47 -42.85 35.59
N PRO A 668 26.66 -42.88 36.24
CA PRO A 668 27.80 -42.07 35.81
C PRO A 668 28.36 -42.60 34.47
N PRO A 669 28.88 -41.73 33.58
CA PRO A 669 29.35 -42.15 32.27
C PRO A 669 30.53 -43.12 32.40
N SER A 670 30.42 -44.29 31.77
CA SER A 670 31.56 -45.18 31.53
C SER A 670 32.53 -44.51 30.53
N GLY A 671 33.83 -44.67 30.81
CA GLY A 671 34.92 -43.89 30.22
C GLY A 671 34.98 -43.87 28.68
N SER A 672 35.36 -42.70 28.19
CA SER A 672 35.66 -42.35 26.79
C SER A 672 36.74 -43.24 26.17
N ALA A 673 36.43 -43.84 25.03
CA ALA A 673 37.44 -44.20 24.04
C ALA A 673 37.79 -42.94 23.23
N ASP A 674 39.08 -42.63 23.18
CA ASP A 674 39.72 -41.47 22.57
C ASP A 674 39.63 -41.51 21.02
N PRO A 675 39.07 -40.50 20.33
CA PRO A 675 39.08 -40.43 18.87
C PRO A 675 40.27 -39.59 18.41
N GLY A 676 41.47 -40.15 18.56
CA GLY A 676 42.73 -39.55 18.12
C GLY A 676 43.52 -40.49 17.24
N ASP A 677 42.97 -40.90 16.09
CA ASP A 677 43.77 -41.41 14.97
C ASP A 677 42.98 -41.28 13.64
N PRO A 678 43.49 -40.55 12.64
CA PRO A 678 42.91 -40.53 11.30
C PRO A 678 43.23 -41.84 10.55
N PRO A 679 42.35 -42.30 9.65
CA PRO A 679 42.55 -43.56 8.93
C PRO A 679 43.73 -43.45 7.95
N ALA A 680 44.63 -44.45 8.01
CA ALA A 680 45.77 -44.59 7.12
C ALA A 680 45.34 -44.78 5.65
N ASP A 681 45.96 -43.98 4.78
CA ASP A 681 45.87 -44.03 3.32
C ASP A 681 46.67 -45.23 2.76
N PRO A 682 46.10 -46.10 1.91
CA PRO A 682 46.73 -47.37 1.54
C PRO A 682 47.76 -47.31 0.38
N ASP A 683 48.13 -46.15 -0.18
CA ASP A 683 48.95 -46.09 -1.41
C ASP A 683 50.29 -45.33 -1.32
N HIS A 684 51.14 -45.65 -0.33
CA HIS A 684 52.59 -45.34 -0.46
C HIS A 684 53.51 -46.42 0.16
N PRO A 685 54.43 -47.02 -0.63
CA PRO A 685 55.41 -47.99 -0.12
C PRO A 685 56.63 -47.32 0.53
N PRO A 686 57.35 -48.02 1.43
CA PRO A 686 58.22 -47.41 2.41
C PRO A 686 59.65 -47.25 1.90
N THR A 687 60.31 -46.13 2.23
CA THR A 687 61.78 -46.07 2.24
C THR A 687 62.31 -45.03 3.23
N ALA A 688 63.17 -45.56 4.11
CA ALA A 688 64.38 -45.01 4.77
C ALA A 688 64.31 -43.63 5.44
#